data_AF-A0AA96W4S8-F1
#
_entry.id   AF-A0AA96W4S8-F1
#
_cell.length_a   1.000
_cell.length_b   1.000
_cell.length_c   1.000
_cell.angle_alpha   90.00
_cell.angle_beta   90.00
_cell.angle_gamma   90.00
#
_symmetry.space_group_name_H-M   'P 1'
#
loop_
_entity.id
_entity.type
_entity.pdbx_description
1 polymer ?
#
loop_
_entity_poly.entity_id
_entity_poly.type
_entity_poly.pdbx_seq_one_letter_code
_entity_poly.pdbx_strand_id
1 'polypeptide(L)'
;MIVTIAVPVRAVTLTLVLGPEHGATTLEGLAARAVAADRRTVADLADLFTLPHRVMLDVVHGLWTKGYVSVDFSEGRLELTDTARDLIAQGSALASAGVQQEQRKFVYEPITGSVFTYASSLSSPPAGAIEVPVRQGIGTDDLPRGELLRAVRSVIRYDRRSRGLRQNVLDVSFGNPLLSTDGSMRWLSVRGTVHSDFDTGRLSVEISDDSEWNQQARDRFRNEIAVLAEQDPPHPFIDRLRGKAEPSRPARTDLAYLGSRLTRLADAAAATSATKLKLAHEELQTAARRLGERIDYLAGFRAAAEPVSVGEGVRWTRSDLIRSAHHQIVIAAPTIEYGQLKEILPDLEDALERGVTVVLLWGTAVNAALPDKVANALHDLKIRYGDQMIFGDRSARIRASLMVQDDEQACIGSRSLLTGDPGGCVLVQRAEGAAEPARCVVDLLIWARRFFPHWQTGRRIAFRPEDLGRNTGTEPAPAPVARGLPELPEEATRDSAAARIRWAADWRDTATRLTNAIEGLHTGVPVVLMAEDAEYQSLIHQALHSDARRIAVTDDDAEHEACGDALGRHLQAQLDDGATVHLFHPVPAGPATSEAFEQLTAAVRRTRTLRHGRATTRSVVCDRAVVVGSCSPLVRRSHRTDADMLSGHVGLQILSADFAARHTHELGIADWYGAPAEDAPTAPAQAAEDRAWADLEELLQAPESWVELRGQAVRTLLSRSQEEPQWQRWANWLVEDAWRRHAFVEAHLLAPLTAGTGPVSPELSTVAVPVEYGPTGDSLYYAALGLPARREERAVGLAGAIAELLLWGGPAGADVYAELSANATEVPLPAVWRELGERAVAYHEATGRALPLRQLASEAERTRRAEQVAQARHVLAQRVEDFRPARQTFAFRGGYYLHDQLFAADGLMTRIQAVAGAPGPGTADAYAELGSALPPGPDILLYLDEIVADGHHPAIQWTNYNLMRYADRAGGIVDNAREVVALMEELATTPDSSADTDGHHHEVTRLIRERWDELFREAEALGPLHAQPALALLHRLRPLNRAAGVE
;
A
#
# COMPACT_ATOMS: atom_id res chain seq x y z
N MET A 1 20.01 -12.85 -20.46
CA MET A 1 20.96 -13.80 -19.81
C MET A 1 20.99 -13.50 -18.32
N ILE A 2 20.84 -14.50 -17.44
CA ILE A 2 20.88 -14.31 -15.98
C ILE A 2 22.33 -14.27 -15.50
N VAL A 3 22.69 -13.22 -14.75
CA VAL A 3 23.99 -13.04 -14.11
C VAL A 3 23.85 -13.04 -12.59
N THR A 4 24.92 -13.44 -11.89
CA THR A 4 25.02 -13.31 -10.43
C THR A 4 25.98 -12.17 -10.09
N ILE A 5 25.51 -11.21 -9.31
CA ILE A 5 26.24 -10.00 -8.90
C ILE A 5 26.49 -10.10 -7.39
N ALA A 6 27.75 -9.93 -6.97
CA ALA A 6 28.15 -9.93 -5.57
C ALA A 6 28.26 -8.49 -5.06
N VAL A 7 27.38 -8.09 -4.16
CA VAL A 7 27.29 -6.72 -3.62
C VAL A 7 27.98 -6.66 -2.26
N PRO A 8 29.00 -5.80 -2.04
CA PRO A 8 29.67 -5.66 -0.76
C PRO A 8 28.74 -4.99 0.27
N VAL A 9 28.62 -5.58 1.45
CA VAL A 9 27.79 -5.09 2.56
C VAL A 9 28.55 -5.05 3.87
N ARG A 10 28.14 -4.17 4.77
CA ARG A 10 28.75 -4.02 6.10
C ARG A 10 27.91 -4.69 7.16
N ALA A 11 28.51 -5.51 8.01
CA ALA A 11 27.83 -6.04 9.19
C ALA A 11 27.62 -4.93 10.22
N VAL A 12 26.39 -4.76 10.67
CA VAL A 12 25.99 -3.75 11.67
C VAL A 12 25.19 -4.41 12.79
N THR A 13 25.41 -3.97 14.02
CA THR A 13 24.63 -4.45 15.18
C THR A 13 23.66 -3.35 15.56
N LEU A 14 22.36 -3.65 15.47
CA LEU A 14 21.29 -2.74 15.82
C LEU A 14 20.69 -3.13 17.17
N THR A 15 20.42 -2.13 17.98
CA THR A 15 19.64 -2.24 19.19
C THR A 15 18.17 -2.02 18.83
N LEU A 16 17.38 -3.08 18.93
CA LEU A 16 15.93 -3.09 18.70
C LEU A 16 15.22 -2.90 20.03
N VAL A 17 14.27 -1.97 20.06
CA VAL A 17 13.31 -1.84 21.15
C VAL A 17 12.05 -2.57 20.71
N LEU A 18 11.83 -3.75 21.27
CA LEU A 18 10.74 -4.64 20.92
C LEU A 18 9.61 -4.45 21.94
N GLY A 19 8.41 -4.16 21.45
CA GLY A 19 7.20 -4.19 22.26
C GLY A 19 6.57 -5.58 22.22
N PRO A 20 5.79 -5.95 23.24
CA PRO A 20 4.97 -7.14 23.15
C PRO A 20 3.89 -6.90 22.08
N GLU A 21 3.37 -7.95 21.46
CA GLU A 21 2.21 -7.81 20.58
C GLU A 21 1.02 -7.18 21.33
N HIS A 22 0.96 -7.39 22.67
CA HIS A 22 -0.01 -6.81 23.60
C HIS A 22 0.67 -6.43 24.94
N GLY A 23 0.81 -5.13 25.23
CA GLY A 23 1.32 -4.57 26.49
C GLY A 23 0.38 -3.49 27.02
N ALA A 24 0.51 -3.05 28.28
CA ALA A 24 -0.35 -2.00 28.82
C ALA A 24 -0.13 -0.68 28.07
N THR A 25 -1.15 -0.21 27.36
CA THR A 25 -1.23 1.10 26.72
C THR A 25 -1.11 2.21 27.77
N THR A 26 -0.83 3.43 27.33
CA THR A 26 -0.77 4.61 28.21
C THR A 26 -2.06 4.77 29.02
N LEU A 27 -3.22 4.50 28.42
CA LEU A 27 -4.52 4.56 29.06
C LEU A 27 -4.71 3.45 30.11
N GLU A 28 -4.31 2.21 29.80
CA GLU A 28 -4.30 1.10 30.76
C GLU A 28 -3.38 1.39 31.95
N GLY A 29 -2.20 1.97 31.72
CA GLY A 29 -1.28 2.38 32.78
C GLY A 29 -1.78 3.56 33.64
N LEU A 30 -2.67 4.41 33.11
CA LEU A 30 -3.35 5.46 33.88
C LEU A 30 -4.54 4.90 34.65
N ALA A 31 -5.34 4.01 34.03
CA ALA A 31 -6.45 3.33 34.68
C ALA A 31 -5.98 2.48 35.87
N ALA A 32 -4.89 1.72 35.73
CA ALA A 32 -4.31 0.96 36.85
C ALA A 32 -3.85 1.86 38.02
N ARG A 33 -3.30 3.05 37.73
CA ARG A 33 -2.95 4.02 38.77
C ARG A 33 -4.16 4.66 39.44
N ALA A 34 -5.24 4.88 38.69
CA ALA A 34 -6.51 5.32 39.25
C ALA A 34 -7.14 4.26 40.17
N VAL A 35 -7.02 2.97 39.82
CA VAL A 35 -7.39 1.86 40.72
C VAL A 35 -6.51 1.85 41.98
N ALA A 36 -5.20 2.11 41.86
CA ALA A 36 -4.31 2.29 43.02
C ALA A 36 -4.73 3.49 43.91
N ALA A 37 -5.33 4.51 43.32
CA ALA A 37 -5.83 5.72 43.97
C ALA A 37 -7.31 5.62 44.40
N ASP A 38 -7.78 4.40 44.66
CA ASP A 38 -9.10 4.09 45.22
C ASP A 38 -10.31 4.28 44.28
N ARG A 39 -10.08 4.40 42.97
CA ARG A 39 -11.16 4.34 41.95
C ARG A 39 -11.40 2.89 41.54
N ARG A 40 -12.29 2.23 42.27
CA ARG A 40 -12.44 0.76 42.23
C ARG A 40 -13.54 0.25 41.31
N THR A 41 -14.19 1.06 40.50
CA THR A 41 -15.20 0.56 39.55
C THR A 41 -14.92 1.04 38.13
N VAL A 42 -15.42 0.31 37.13
CA VAL A 42 -15.33 0.73 35.72
C VAL A 42 -16.04 2.08 35.51
N ALA A 43 -17.14 2.32 36.23
CA ALA A 43 -17.86 3.59 36.20
C ALA A 43 -17.00 4.75 36.75
N ASP A 44 -16.35 4.57 37.91
CA ASP A 44 -15.46 5.59 38.49
C ASP A 44 -14.31 5.96 37.54
N LEU A 45 -13.77 4.96 36.84
CA LEU A 45 -12.69 5.17 35.87
C LEU A 45 -13.21 5.86 34.60
N ALA A 46 -14.39 5.47 34.10
CA ALA A 46 -15.02 6.09 32.93
C ALA A 46 -15.30 7.58 33.19
N ASP A 47 -15.83 7.90 34.38
CA ASP A 47 -16.08 9.26 34.83
C ASP A 47 -14.79 10.06 35.01
N LEU A 48 -13.75 9.47 35.64
CA LEU A 48 -12.47 10.14 35.85
C LEU A 48 -11.78 10.55 34.55
N PHE A 49 -11.82 9.68 33.53
CA PHE A 49 -11.18 9.92 32.24
C PHE A 49 -12.13 10.58 31.22
N THR A 50 -13.40 10.84 31.58
CA THR A 50 -14.43 11.35 30.66
C THR A 50 -14.54 10.51 29.38
N LEU A 51 -14.45 9.18 29.53
CA LEU A 51 -14.51 8.22 28.42
C LEU A 51 -15.81 7.41 28.49
N PRO A 52 -16.38 7.00 27.34
CA PRO A 52 -17.54 6.10 27.34
C PRO A 52 -17.25 4.83 28.14
N HIS A 53 -18.24 4.37 28.92
CA HIS A 53 -18.09 3.20 29.80
C HIS A 53 -17.52 1.97 29.10
N ARG A 54 -17.93 1.72 27.85
CA ARG A 54 -17.43 0.61 27.03
C ARG A 54 -15.93 0.71 26.72
N VAL A 55 -15.42 1.90 26.45
CA VAL A 55 -13.98 2.12 26.21
C VAL A 55 -13.19 1.85 27.48
N MET A 56 -13.72 2.26 28.65
CA MET A 56 -13.08 1.96 29.93
C MET A 56 -13.17 0.48 30.29
N LEU A 57 -14.27 -0.19 29.93
CA LEU A 57 -14.44 -1.62 30.11
C LEU A 57 -13.45 -2.42 29.26
N ASP A 58 -13.18 -2.00 28.02
CA ASP A 58 -12.14 -2.60 27.17
C ASP A 58 -10.73 -2.40 27.76
N VAL A 59 -10.46 -1.24 28.34
CA VAL A 59 -9.20 -0.94 29.05
C VAL A 59 -9.05 -1.81 30.30
N VAL A 60 -10.10 -1.98 31.09
CA VAL A 60 -10.12 -2.83 32.29
C VAL A 60 -10.01 -4.31 31.90
N HIS A 61 -10.69 -4.74 30.84
CA HIS A 61 -10.56 -6.09 30.29
C HIS A 61 -9.14 -6.35 29.80
N GLY A 62 -8.51 -5.37 29.15
CA GLY A 62 -7.10 -5.43 28.75
C GLY A 62 -6.15 -5.57 29.95
N LEU A 63 -6.37 -4.81 31.02
CA LEU A 63 -5.63 -4.94 32.29
C LEU A 63 -5.85 -6.28 33.00
N TRP A 64 -7.09 -6.79 32.97
CA TRP A 64 -7.45 -8.08 33.57
C TRP A 64 -6.85 -9.25 32.80
N THR A 65 -6.95 -9.25 31.48
CA THR A 65 -6.33 -10.27 30.60
C THR A 65 -4.81 -10.30 30.76
N LYS A 66 -4.19 -9.14 31.03
CA LYS A 66 -2.74 -9.01 31.29
C LYS A 66 -2.34 -9.34 32.74
N GLY A 67 -3.30 -9.65 33.61
CA GLY A 67 -3.07 -10.02 35.01
C GLY A 67 -2.68 -8.87 35.93
N TYR A 68 -2.95 -7.61 35.53
CA TYR A 68 -2.63 -6.42 36.34
C TYR A 68 -3.77 -5.97 37.25
N VAL A 69 -5.01 -6.35 36.92
CA VAL A 69 -6.21 -6.05 37.70
C VAL A 69 -6.97 -7.35 37.92
N SER A 70 -7.49 -7.58 39.11
CA SER A 70 -8.49 -8.61 39.43
C SER A 70 -9.85 -7.94 39.61
N VAL A 71 -10.92 -8.62 39.17
CA VAL A 71 -12.29 -8.15 39.31
C VAL A 71 -13.01 -9.01 40.34
N ASP A 72 -13.56 -8.37 41.37
CA ASP A 72 -14.55 -8.99 42.24
C ASP A 72 -15.92 -8.88 41.56
N PHE A 73 -16.40 -10.01 41.04
CA PHE A 73 -17.66 -10.09 40.31
C PHE A 73 -18.90 -9.95 41.21
N SER A 74 -18.75 -10.06 42.53
CA SER A 74 -19.87 -9.91 43.47
C SER A 74 -20.18 -8.44 43.77
N GLU A 75 -19.17 -7.59 43.79
CA GLU A 75 -19.30 -6.15 44.09
C GLU A 75 -18.96 -5.24 42.89
N GLY A 76 -18.50 -5.80 41.77
CA GLY A 76 -18.05 -5.03 40.59
C GLY A 76 -16.78 -4.23 40.83
N ARG A 77 -15.97 -4.65 41.82
CA ARG A 77 -14.78 -3.90 42.27
C ARG A 77 -13.51 -4.38 41.59
N LEU A 78 -12.69 -3.42 41.21
CA LEU A 78 -11.38 -3.60 40.60
C LEU A 78 -10.33 -3.49 41.69
N GLU A 79 -9.50 -4.52 41.79
CA GLU A 79 -8.33 -4.53 42.67
C GLU A 79 -7.08 -4.75 41.85
N LEU A 80 -5.98 -4.09 42.21
CA LEU A 80 -4.69 -4.39 41.59
C LEU A 80 -4.15 -5.71 42.12
N THR A 81 -3.55 -6.49 41.24
CA THR A 81 -2.78 -7.67 41.65
C THR A 81 -1.48 -7.23 42.35
N ASP A 82 -0.91 -8.10 43.19
CA ASP A 82 0.31 -7.79 43.95
C ASP A 82 1.47 -7.37 43.02
N THR A 83 1.57 -8.02 41.86
CA THR A 83 2.53 -7.70 40.79
C THR A 83 2.34 -6.28 40.25
N ALA A 84 1.10 -5.83 40.03
CA ALA A 84 0.82 -4.48 39.55
C ALA A 84 1.06 -3.43 40.63
N ARG A 85 0.76 -3.77 41.89
CA ARG A 85 0.98 -2.89 43.05
C ARG A 85 2.47 -2.63 43.28
N ASP A 86 3.30 -3.66 43.18
CA ASP A 86 4.75 -3.55 43.32
C ASP A 86 5.38 -2.70 42.21
N LEU A 87 4.91 -2.87 40.96
CA LEU A 87 5.38 -2.09 39.80
C LEU A 87 5.01 -0.60 39.92
N ILE A 88 3.80 -0.28 40.38
CA ILE A 88 3.36 1.09 40.62
C ILE A 88 4.12 1.72 41.81
N ALA A 89 4.35 0.96 42.88
CA ALA A 89 5.07 1.44 44.08
C ALA A 89 6.55 1.78 43.81
N GLN A 90 7.18 1.09 42.84
CA GLN A 90 8.56 1.36 42.41
C GLN A 90 8.68 2.56 41.44
N GLY A 91 7.58 3.27 41.15
CA GLY A 91 7.58 4.43 40.24
C GLY A 91 7.76 4.07 38.76
N SER A 92 7.65 2.79 38.40
CA SER A 92 7.77 2.32 37.01
C SER A 92 6.41 2.35 36.31
N ALA A 93 6.37 2.86 35.07
CA ALA A 93 5.13 2.85 34.29
C ALA A 93 4.82 1.42 33.80
N LEU A 94 3.57 0.95 33.94
CA LEU A 94 3.13 -0.36 33.44
C LEU A 94 3.38 -0.56 31.92
N ALA A 95 3.50 0.54 31.16
CA ALA A 95 3.88 0.52 29.73
C ALA A 95 5.33 0.05 29.49
N SER A 96 6.22 0.16 30.49
CA SER A 96 7.64 -0.17 30.40
C SER A 96 7.93 -1.67 30.57
N ALA A 97 6.99 -2.47 31.09
CA ALA A 97 7.20 -3.88 31.41
C ALA A 97 7.22 -4.82 30.20
N GLY A 98 6.73 -4.38 29.03
CA GLY A 98 6.75 -5.18 27.80
C GLY A 98 7.89 -4.86 26.84
N VAL A 99 8.65 -3.81 27.12
CA VAL A 99 9.66 -3.29 26.20
C VAL A 99 10.96 -4.07 26.39
N GLN A 100 11.24 -5.01 25.48
CA GLN A 100 12.48 -5.78 25.47
C GLN A 100 13.49 -5.14 24.52
N GLN A 101 14.66 -4.80 25.03
CA GLN A 101 15.77 -4.35 24.19
C GLN A 101 16.57 -5.57 23.71
N GLU A 102 16.61 -5.80 22.40
CA GLU A 102 17.37 -6.90 21.79
C GLU A 102 18.44 -6.34 20.85
N GLN A 103 19.67 -6.83 20.95
CA GLN A 103 20.70 -6.52 19.95
C GLN A 103 20.71 -7.59 18.86
N ARG A 104 20.54 -7.18 17.60
CA ARG A 104 20.59 -8.08 16.45
C ARG A 104 21.58 -7.61 15.41
N LYS A 105 22.26 -8.58 14.78
CA LYS A 105 23.12 -8.33 13.63
C LYS A 105 22.29 -8.24 12.37
N PHE A 106 22.58 -7.22 11.57
CA PHE A 106 22.06 -7.02 10.23
C PHE A 106 23.23 -6.78 9.27
N VAL A 107 22.96 -6.78 7.97
CA VAL A 107 23.90 -6.23 7.00
C VAL A 107 23.30 -5.00 6.35
N TYR A 108 24.15 -3.99 6.19
CA TYR A 108 23.82 -2.73 5.57
C TYR A 108 24.51 -2.61 4.22
N GLU A 109 23.72 -2.31 3.20
CA GLU A 109 24.18 -2.14 1.82
C GLU A 109 24.29 -0.62 1.52
N PRO A 110 25.51 -0.09 1.37
CA PRO A 110 25.76 1.36 1.31
C PRO A 110 25.36 2.04 -0.01
N ILE A 111 25.15 1.28 -1.09
CA ILE A 111 24.75 1.83 -2.40
C ILE A 111 23.26 2.20 -2.39
N THR A 112 22.41 1.34 -1.83
CA THR A 112 20.96 1.52 -1.82
C THR A 112 20.41 2.05 -0.50
N GLY A 113 21.22 2.03 0.56
CA GLY A 113 20.78 2.35 1.91
C GLY A 113 19.92 1.26 2.56
N SER A 114 19.90 0.06 1.99
CA SER A 114 19.02 -1.02 2.43
C SER A 114 19.63 -1.85 3.57
N VAL A 115 18.76 -2.35 4.45
CA VAL A 115 19.13 -3.27 5.52
C VAL A 115 18.59 -4.65 5.19
N PHE A 116 19.44 -5.68 5.34
CA PHE A 116 19.08 -7.08 5.12
C PHE A 116 19.40 -7.93 6.35
N THR A 117 18.84 -9.15 6.39
CA THR A 117 19.17 -10.09 7.47
C THR A 117 20.64 -10.45 7.42
N TYR A 118 21.27 -10.66 8.58
CA TYR A 118 22.65 -11.16 8.59
C TYR A 118 22.77 -12.53 7.91
N ALA A 119 21.72 -13.36 7.99
CA ALA A 119 21.68 -14.70 7.42
C ALA A 119 21.72 -14.72 5.88
N SER A 120 21.26 -13.67 5.19
CA SER A 120 21.32 -13.59 3.73
C SER A 120 22.70 -13.17 3.19
N SER A 121 23.67 -12.90 4.07
CA SER A 121 25.02 -12.46 3.70
C SER A 121 26.08 -13.55 3.79
N LEU A 122 26.95 -13.59 2.78
CA LEU A 122 28.07 -14.51 2.65
C LEU A 122 29.36 -13.88 3.18
N SER A 123 30.27 -14.71 3.70
CA SER A 123 31.61 -14.29 4.16
C SER A 123 32.62 -14.13 3.03
N SER A 124 32.25 -14.46 1.80
CA SER A 124 33.05 -14.31 0.59
C SER A 124 32.11 -14.20 -0.63
N PRO A 125 32.53 -13.55 -1.72
CA PRO A 125 31.71 -13.49 -2.93
C PRO A 125 31.50 -14.90 -3.52
N PRO A 126 30.31 -15.22 -4.06
CA PRO A 126 30.07 -16.50 -4.74
C PRO A 126 31.03 -16.71 -5.91
N ALA A 127 31.45 -17.95 -6.14
CA ALA A 127 32.34 -18.29 -7.25
C ALA A 127 31.68 -17.95 -8.61
N GLY A 128 32.38 -17.17 -9.44
CA GLY A 128 31.90 -16.75 -10.76
C GLY A 128 30.94 -15.54 -10.75
N ALA A 129 30.66 -14.95 -9.58
CA ALA A 129 29.89 -13.73 -9.48
C ALA A 129 30.68 -12.51 -9.98
N ILE A 130 29.96 -11.52 -10.49
CA ILE A 130 30.53 -10.22 -10.88
C ILE A 130 30.51 -9.32 -9.63
N GLU A 131 31.69 -9.00 -9.09
CA GLU A 131 31.85 -8.25 -7.84
C GLU A 131 31.69 -6.73 -8.03
N VAL A 132 30.75 -6.14 -7.29
CA VAL A 132 30.55 -4.68 -7.28
C VAL A 132 31.72 -4.01 -6.52
N PRO A 133 32.33 -2.94 -7.07
CA PRO A 133 33.43 -2.25 -6.39
C PRO A 133 32.99 -1.62 -5.08
N VAL A 134 33.86 -1.69 -4.06
CA VAL A 134 33.62 -1.11 -2.74
C VAL A 134 33.74 0.42 -2.83
N ARG A 135 32.61 1.13 -2.78
CA ARG A 135 32.61 2.60 -2.63
C ARG A 135 32.49 3.01 -1.16
N GLN A 136 33.08 4.15 -0.81
CA GLN A 136 32.75 4.87 0.42
C GLN A 136 31.37 5.52 0.23
N GLY A 137 30.31 4.75 0.47
CA GLY A 137 28.92 5.21 0.41
C GLY A 137 28.41 5.78 1.74
N ILE A 138 27.10 6.04 1.78
CA ILE A 138 26.33 6.48 2.95
C ILE A 138 26.74 5.63 4.17
N GLY A 139 27.18 6.27 5.25
CA GLY A 139 27.50 5.61 6.50
C GLY A 139 26.24 5.19 7.25
N THR A 140 26.36 4.30 8.23
CA THR A 140 25.26 3.98 9.16
C THR A 140 24.69 5.22 9.85
N ASP A 141 25.55 6.23 10.07
CA ASP A 141 25.20 7.50 10.70
C ASP A 141 24.46 8.48 9.78
N ASP A 142 24.35 8.16 8.47
CA ASP A 142 23.78 9.03 7.45
C ASP A 142 22.32 8.65 7.10
N LEU A 143 21.81 7.53 7.61
CA LEU A 143 20.40 7.12 7.42
C LEU A 143 19.47 7.79 8.44
N PRO A 144 18.33 8.38 8.03
CA PRO A 144 17.30 8.86 8.96
C PRO A 144 16.72 7.70 9.80
N ARG A 145 16.47 7.92 11.09
CA ARG A 145 15.96 6.89 12.03
C ARG A 145 14.64 6.27 11.57
N GLY A 146 13.76 7.09 10.97
CA GLY A 146 12.49 6.63 10.39
C GLY A 146 12.66 5.68 9.20
N GLU A 147 13.68 5.89 8.37
CA GLU A 147 14.00 4.99 7.24
C GLU A 147 14.61 3.68 7.73
N LEU A 148 15.53 3.76 8.70
CA LEU A 148 16.12 2.58 9.33
C LEU A 148 15.06 1.72 10.01
N LEU A 149 14.14 2.34 10.76
CA LEU A 149 13.01 1.67 11.39
C LEU A 149 12.10 1.02 10.34
N ARG A 150 11.82 1.69 9.22
CA ARG A 150 11.04 1.13 8.09
C ARG A 150 11.74 -0.09 7.48
N ALA A 151 13.03 0.02 7.20
CA ALA A 151 13.83 -1.06 6.61
C ALA A 151 13.93 -2.28 7.54
N VAL A 152 14.18 -2.06 8.83
CA VAL A 152 14.21 -3.14 9.82
C VAL A 152 12.83 -3.77 10.02
N ARG A 153 11.75 -2.98 10.05
CA ARG A 153 10.37 -3.50 10.09
C ARG A 153 10.03 -4.32 8.85
N SER A 154 10.46 -3.93 7.65
CA SER A 154 10.22 -4.73 6.44
C SER A 154 10.96 -6.07 6.48
N VAL A 155 12.21 -6.07 6.96
CA VAL A 155 13.01 -7.29 7.11
C VAL A 155 12.38 -8.23 8.15
N ILE A 156 11.96 -7.71 9.30
CA ILE A 156 11.34 -8.52 10.36
C ILE A 156 9.95 -9.04 9.95
N ARG A 157 9.18 -8.28 9.16
CA ARG A 157 7.92 -8.77 8.56
C ARG A 157 8.15 -9.90 7.56
N TYR A 158 9.23 -9.86 6.78
CA TYR A 158 9.59 -10.95 5.88
C TYR A 158 9.98 -12.20 6.70
N ASP A 159 10.78 -12.03 7.76
CA ASP A 159 11.17 -13.11 8.68
C ASP A 159 9.96 -13.69 9.47
N ARG A 160 8.90 -12.88 9.71
CA ARG A 160 7.63 -13.34 10.31
C ARG A 160 6.93 -14.38 9.44
N ARG A 161 7.01 -14.28 8.10
CA ARG A 161 6.39 -15.26 7.18
C ARG A 161 7.19 -16.55 7.06
N SER A 162 8.52 -16.48 7.19
CA SER A 162 9.41 -17.62 7.01
C SER A 162 9.76 -18.34 8.33
N ARG A 163 9.74 -17.65 9.48
CA ARG A 163 10.18 -18.18 10.79
C ARG A 163 9.24 -17.92 11.97
N GLY A 164 8.09 -17.27 11.77
CA GLY A 164 7.02 -17.18 12.78
C GLY A 164 7.23 -16.20 13.94
N LEU A 165 8.13 -15.20 13.83
CA LEU A 165 8.35 -14.21 14.88
C LEU A 165 7.15 -13.25 15.10
N ARG A 166 6.64 -13.17 16.34
CA ARG A 166 5.46 -12.37 16.74
C ARG A 166 5.79 -11.19 17.68
N GLN A 167 6.69 -10.28 17.28
CA GLN A 167 7.02 -9.08 18.08
C GLN A 167 6.99 -7.79 17.23
N ASN A 168 6.58 -6.68 17.83
CA ASN A 168 6.53 -5.37 17.16
C ASN A 168 7.78 -4.55 17.47
N VAL A 169 8.44 -4.03 16.45
CA VAL A 169 9.58 -3.12 16.62
C VAL A 169 9.06 -1.72 16.90
N LEU A 170 9.25 -1.24 18.12
CA LEU A 170 8.86 0.11 18.55
C LEU A 170 9.90 1.13 18.10
N ASP A 171 11.18 0.80 18.25
CA ASP A 171 12.30 1.69 17.91
C ASP A 171 13.56 0.90 17.52
N VAL A 172 14.45 1.54 16.78
CA VAL A 172 15.73 0.99 16.31
C VAL A 172 16.80 2.06 16.49
N SER A 173 17.87 1.70 17.19
CA SER A 173 19.06 2.55 17.33
C SER A 173 20.32 1.75 17.07
N PHE A 174 21.41 2.41 16.70
CA PHE A 174 22.71 1.75 16.53
C PHE A 174 23.40 1.40 17.87
N GLY A 175 22.76 1.66 19.02
CA GLY A 175 23.40 1.56 20.32
C GLY A 175 24.54 2.57 20.49
N ASN A 176 25.38 2.39 21.51
CA ASN A 176 26.55 3.24 21.72
C ASN A 176 27.54 3.07 20.54
N PRO A 177 27.86 4.14 19.78
CA PRO A 177 28.68 4.06 18.56
C PRO A 177 30.11 3.53 18.78
N LEU A 178 30.59 3.53 20.04
CA LEU A 178 31.88 2.95 20.42
C LEU A 178 31.87 1.41 20.54
N LEU A 179 30.69 0.78 20.60
CA LEU A 179 30.50 -0.68 20.71
C LEU A 179 29.99 -1.32 19.42
N SER A 180 29.58 -0.50 18.43
CA SER A 180 28.93 -0.94 17.19
C SER A 180 29.91 -1.03 16.02
N THR A 181 30.96 -1.83 16.11
CA THR A 181 31.80 -2.13 14.94
C THR A 181 32.33 -3.57 14.97
N ASP A 182 31.55 -4.51 14.44
CA ASP A 182 32.18 -5.72 13.88
C ASP A 182 32.78 -5.41 12.50
N GLY A 183 32.35 -4.34 11.81
CA GLY A 183 33.02 -3.72 10.64
C GLY A 183 33.31 -4.63 9.44
N SER A 184 32.99 -5.93 9.55
CA SER A 184 33.44 -6.97 8.64
C SER A 184 32.66 -6.82 7.34
N MET A 185 33.39 -6.66 6.25
CA MET A 185 32.82 -6.72 4.91
C MET A 185 32.24 -8.12 4.67
N ARG A 186 31.02 -8.17 4.16
CA ARG A 186 30.31 -9.38 3.73
C ARG A 186 29.77 -9.17 2.31
N TRP A 187 29.16 -10.19 1.72
CA TRP A 187 28.65 -10.13 0.34
C TRP A 187 27.19 -10.59 0.25
N LEU A 188 26.36 -9.84 -0.44
CA LEU A 188 25.03 -10.29 -0.88
C LEU A 188 25.11 -10.82 -2.30
N SER A 189 24.44 -11.94 -2.57
CA SER A 189 24.35 -12.52 -3.91
C SER A 189 23.02 -12.14 -4.55
N VAL A 190 23.08 -11.37 -5.64
CA VAL A 190 21.91 -10.88 -6.35
C VAL A 190 21.87 -11.49 -7.75
N ARG A 191 20.73 -12.09 -8.13
CA ARG A 191 20.50 -12.58 -9.50
C ARG A 191 19.75 -11.52 -10.29
N GLY A 192 20.21 -11.24 -11.51
CA GLY A 192 19.58 -10.26 -12.39
C GLY A 192 19.91 -10.47 -13.85
N THR A 193 19.26 -9.71 -14.73
CA THR A 193 19.57 -9.63 -16.15
C THR A 193 20.23 -8.30 -16.45
N VAL A 194 21.20 -8.30 -17.37
CA VAL A 194 21.89 -7.08 -17.81
C VAL A 194 21.40 -6.73 -19.19
N HIS A 195 21.03 -5.47 -19.36
CA HIS A 195 20.48 -4.92 -20.57
C HIS A 195 21.35 -3.77 -21.08
N SER A 196 21.51 -3.68 -22.39
CA SER A 196 22.07 -2.50 -23.05
C SER A 196 20.98 -1.81 -23.85
N ASP A 197 20.74 -0.53 -23.57
CA ASP A 197 19.79 0.27 -24.33
C ASP A 197 20.22 0.39 -25.80
N PHE A 198 19.29 0.19 -26.72
CA PHE A 198 19.50 0.32 -28.17
C PHE A 198 19.86 1.74 -28.60
N ASP A 199 19.23 2.74 -27.98
CA ASP A 199 19.32 4.13 -28.43
C ASP A 199 20.47 4.86 -27.74
N THR A 200 20.76 4.51 -26.48
CA THR A 200 21.76 5.20 -25.65
C THR A 200 23.03 4.38 -25.40
N GLY A 201 23.03 3.07 -25.67
CA GLY A 201 24.15 2.17 -25.33
C GLY A 201 24.35 1.98 -23.81
N ARG A 202 23.39 2.45 -23.02
CA ARG A 202 23.48 2.48 -21.56
C ARG A 202 23.21 1.11 -20.96
N LEU A 203 24.05 0.72 -20.01
CA LEU A 203 23.87 -0.51 -19.25
C LEU A 203 22.84 -0.30 -18.14
N SER A 204 21.90 -1.22 -18.04
CA SER A 204 20.96 -1.32 -16.92
C SER A 204 20.92 -2.76 -16.40
N VAL A 205 20.67 -2.91 -15.11
CA VAL A 205 20.56 -4.22 -14.46
C VAL A 205 19.17 -4.33 -13.87
N GLU A 206 18.44 -5.38 -14.26
CA GLU A 206 17.16 -5.73 -13.68
C GLU A 206 17.38 -6.88 -12.69
N ILE A 207 17.13 -6.60 -11.41
CA ILE A 207 17.22 -7.61 -10.35
C ILE A 207 15.96 -8.48 -10.37
N SER A 208 16.14 -9.79 -10.25
CA SER A 208 15.04 -10.77 -10.23
C SER A 208 14.06 -10.54 -9.08
N ASP A 209 12.78 -10.81 -9.34
CA ASP A 209 11.68 -10.65 -8.38
C ASP A 209 11.83 -11.53 -7.13
N ASP A 210 12.61 -12.62 -7.20
CA ASP A 210 12.90 -13.55 -6.10
C ASP A 210 13.88 -13.00 -5.04
N SER A 211 14.36 -11.77 -5.19
CA SER A 211 15.31 -11.14 -4.26
C SER A 211 14.62 -10.52 -3.04
N GLU A 212 15.27 -10.55 -1.86
CA GLU A 212 14.85 -9.83 -0.64
C GLU A 212 14.82 -8.29 -0.81
N TRP A 213 15.17 -7.79 -1.99
CA TRP A 213 15.30 -6.37 -2.28
C TRP A 213 13.92 -5.78 -2.58
N ASN A 214 13.58 -4.70 -1.88
CA ASN A 214 12.38 -3.92 -2.20
C ASN A 214 12.58 -3.14 -3.53
N GLN A 215 11.49 -2.65 -4.13
CA GLN A 215 11.54 -1.97 -5.42
C GLN A 215 12.47 -0.74 -5.40
N GLN A 216 12.45 0.03 -4.30
CA GLN A 216 13.31 1.20 -4.13
C GLN A 216 14.81 0.84 -4.14
N ALA A 217 15.19 -0.25 -3.47
CA ALA A 217 16.55 -0.77 -3.48
C ALA A 217 16.95 -1.23 -4.88
N ARG A 218 16.05 -1.91 -5.60
CA ARG A 218 16.29 -2.33 -6.98
C ARG A 218 16.49 -1.15 -7.92
N ASP A 219 15.67 -0.10 -7.77
CA ASP A 219 15.73 1.12 -8.58
C ASP A 219 17.03 1.89 -8.30
N ARG A 220 17.39 2.09 -7.03
CA ARG A 220 18.66 2.72 -6.63
C ARG A 220 19.86 1.94 -7.12
N PHE A 221 19.85 0.62 -7.00
CA PHE A 221 20.94 -0.23 -7.47
C PHE A 221 21.10 -0.21 -8.98
N ARG A 222 19.98 -0.25 -9.71
CA ARG A 222 19.96 -0.10 -11.16
C ARG A 222 20.52 1.26 -11.58
N ASN A 223 20.11 2.34 -10.91
CA ASN A 223 20.63 3.68 -11.15
C ASN A 223 22.13 3.75 -10.86
N GLU A 224 22.58 3.19 -9.73
CA GLU A 224 24.00 3.22 -9.34
C GLU A 224 24.90 2.38 -10.25
N ILE A 225 24.44 1.23 -10.75
CA ILE A 225 25.20 0.50 -11.78
C ILE A 225 25.25 1.31 -13.07
N ALA A 226 24.17 1.97 -13.46
CA ALA A 226 24.16 2.83 -14.65
C ALA A 226 25.12 4.02 -14.46
N VAL A 227 25.09 4.67 -13.28
CA VAL A 227 26.04 5.71 -12.87
C VAL A 227 27.48 5.18 -12.94
N LEU A 228 27.76 3.98 -12.43
CA LEU A 228 29.10 3.40 -12.44
C LEU A 228 29.57 3.06 -13.86
N ALA A 229 28.67 2.53 -14.70
CA ALA A 229 28.93 2.25 -16.11
C ALA A 229 29.28 3.51 -16.91
N GLU A 230 28.70 4.64 -16.51
CA GLU A 230 28.99 5.94 -17.07
C GLU A 230 30.28 6.54 -16.49
N GLN A 231 30.43 6.54 -15.16
CA GLN A 231 31.54 7.18 -14.46
C GLN A 231 32.89 6.50 -14.73
N ASP A 232 32.93 5.17 -14.83
CA ASP A 232 34.15 4.41 -15.09
C ASP A 232 33.92 3.31 -16.14
N PRO A 233 33.78 3.69 -17.43
CA PRO A 233 33.48 2.75 -18.50
C PRO A 233 34.49 1.59 -18.67
N PRO A 234 35.81 1.77 -18.51
CA PRO A 234 36.79 0.68 -18.60
C PRO A 234 36.96 -0.13 -17.30
N HIS A 235 36.09 0.06 -16.31
CA HIS A 235 36.18 -0.68 -15.06
C HIS A 235 35.95 -2.19 -15.30
N PRO A 236 36.77 -3.11 -14.73
CA PRO A 236 36.63 -4.55 -14.96
C PRO A 236 35.26 -5.14 -14.64
N PHE A 237 34.55 -4.55 -13.67
CA PHE A 237 33.14 -4.86 -13.36
C PHE A 237 32.20 -4.53 -14.54
N ILE A 238 32.36 -3.34 -15.14
CA ILE A 238 31.52 -2.85 -16.24
C ILE A 238 31.80 -3.63 -17.52
N ASP A 239 33.06 -3.93 -17.81
CA ASP A 239 33.41 -4.78 -18.97
C ASP A 239 32.79 -6.18 -18.86
N ARG A 240 32.79 -6.78 -17.66
CA ARG A 240 32.14 -8.07 -17.41
C ARG A 240 30.62 -7.99 -17.54
N LEU A 241 29.99 -6.90 -17.07
CA LEU A 241 28.55 -6.68 -17.26
C LEU A 241 28.20 -6.46 -18.74
N ARG A 242 28.97 -5.63 -19.46
CA ARG A 242 28.77 -5.34 -20.88
C ARG A 242 28.91 -6.58 -21.74
N GLY A 243 29.88 -7.45 -21.43
CA GLY A 243 30.04 -8.76 -22.08
C GLY A 243 28.90 -9.76 -21.82
N LYS A 244 27.98 -9.45 -20.90
CA LYS A 244 26.79 -10.25 -20.56
C LYS A 244 25.47 -9.52 -20.88
N ALA A 245 25.54 -8.31 -21.42
CA ALA A 245 24.38 -7.47 -21.68
C ALA A 245 23.65 -7.92 -22.96
N GLU A 246 22.33 -8.05 -22.87
CA GLU A 246 21.47 -8.23 -24.04
C GLU A 246 20.93 -6.87 -24.49
N PRO A 247 20.94 -6.57 -25.81
CA PRO A 247 20.35 -5.33 -26.28
C PRO A 247 18.83 -5.37 -26.09
N SER A 248 18.29 -4.42 -25.31
CA SER A 248 16.85 -4.31 -25.04
C SER A 248 16.45 -2.87 -24.76
N ARG A 249 15.17 -2.54 -24.97
CA ARG A 249 14.63 -1.26 -24.48
C ARG A 249 14.40 -1.36 -22.97
N PRO A 250 14.71 -0.31 -22.19
CA PRO A 250 14.48 -0.31 -20.75
C PRO A 250 12.99 -0.49 -20.43
N ALA A 251 12.66 -1.27 -19.39
CA ALA A 251 11.28 -1.42 -18.94
C ALA A 251 10.73 -0.06 -18.47
N ARG A 252 9.60 0.38 -19.05
CA ARG A 252 8.90 1.62 -18.64
C ARG A 252 8.30 1.41 -17.25
N THR A 253 8.68 2.25 -16.29
CA THR A 253 8.18 2.24 -14.91
C THR A 253 7.52 3.58 -14.52
N ASP A 254 7.23 4.42 -15.50
CA ASP A 254 6.56 5.70 -15.27
C ASP A 254 5.07 5.50 -14.89
N LEU A 255 4.51 6.48 -14.17
CA LEU A 255 3.12 6.42 -13.68
C LEU A 255 2.12 6.26 -14.82
N ALA A 256 2.34 6.94 -15.94
CA ALA A 256 1.43 6.89 -17.09
C ALA A 256 1.38 5.49 -17.70
N TYR A 257 2.54 4.86 -17.87
CA TYR A 257 2.64 3.48 -18.34
C TYR A 257 2.03 2.48 -17.36
N LEU A 258 2.35 2.58 -16.05
CA LEU A 258 1.81 1.67 -15.04
C LEU A 258 0.29 1.78 -14.92
N GLY A 259 -0.25 3.01 -14.92
CA GLY A 259 -1.69 3.28 -14.97
C GLY A 259 -2.33 2.69 -16.22
N SER A 260 -1.81 3.03 -17.41
CA SER A 260 -2.32 2.52 -18.69
C SER A 260 -2.24 1.00 -18.82
N ARG A 261 -1.21 0.38 -18.24
CA ARG A 261 -1.08 -1.08 -18.19
C ARG A 261 -2.16 -1.69 -17.30
N LEU A 262 -2.40 -1.14 -16.10
CA LEU A 262 -3.44 -1.63 -15.21
C LEU A 262 -4.82 -1.49 -15.85
N THR A 263 -5.13 -0.34 -16.45
CA THR A 263 -6.40 -0.13 -17.16
C THR A 263 -6.60 -1.13 -18.29
N ARG A 264 -5.59 -1.35 -19.13
CA ARG A 264 -5.67 -2.36 -20.21
C ARG A 264 -5.89 -3.78 -19.69
N LEU A 265 -5.21 -4.16 -18.59
CA LEU A 265 -5.42 -5.47 -17.96
C LEU A 265 -6.84 -5.59 -17.39
N ALA A 266 -7.35 -4.54 -16.76
CA ALA A 266 -8.71 -4.51 -16.20
C ALA A 266 -9.79 -4.56 -17.29
N ASP A 267 -9.59 -3.88 -18.41
CA ASP A 267 -10.50 -3.92 -19.56
C ASP A 267 -10.52 -5.31 -20.22
N ALA A 268 -9.36 -5.96 -20.33
CA ALA A 268 -9.24 -7.31 -20.87
C ALA A 268 -9.76 -8.40 -19.92
N ALA A 269 -9.93 -8.09 -18.62
CA ALA A 269 -10.32 -9.07 -17.59
C ALA A 269 -11.65 -9.76 -17.91
N ALA A 270 -12.63 -9.02 -18.44
CA ALA A 270 -13.95 -9.57 -18.77
C ALA A 270 -13.92 -10.62 -19.90
N ALA A 271 -12.94 -10.54 -20.80
CA ALA A 271 -12.76 -11.48 -21.92
C ALA A 271 -11.86 -12.69 -21.57
N THR A 272 -11.39 -12.78 -20.32
CA THR A 272 -10.46 -13.82 -19.90
C THR A 272 -11.16 -15.18 -19.70
N SER A 273 -10.57 -16.25 -20.24
CA SER A 273 -11.10 -17.62 -20.08
C SER A 273 -10.95 -18.11 -18.63
N ALA A 274 -11.86 -18.98 -18.17
CA ALA A 274 -11.81 -19.54 -16.82
C ALA A 274 -10.46 -20.22 -16.49
N THR A 275 -9.82 -20.85 -17.48
CA THR A 275 -8.51 -21.49 -17.37
C THR A 275 -7.35 -20.54 -17.10
N LYS A 276 -7.46 -19.26 -17.50
CA LYS A 276 -6.43 -18.23 -17.31
C LYS A 276 -6.78 -17.23 -16.20
N LEU A 277 -7.93 -17.40 -15.56
CA LEU A 277 -8.48 -16.42 -14.62
C LEU A 277 -7.58 -16.20 -13.39
N LYS A 278 -6.99 -17.27 -12.84
CA LYS A 278 -6.04 -17.17 -11.72
C LYS A 278 -4.78 -16.37 -12.09
N LEU A 279 -4.18 -16.67 -13.24
CA LEU A 279 -3.01 -15.95 -13.73
C LEU A 279 -3.33 -14.47 -13.97
N ALA A 280 -4.45 -14.17 -14.63
CA ALA A 280 -4.88 -12.80 -14.87
C ALA A 280 -5.15 -12.04 -13.55
N HIS A 281 -5.69 -12.72 -12.53
CA HIS A 281 -5.89 -12.16 -11.20
C HIS A 281 -4.57 -11.80 -10.51
N GLU A 282 -3.58 -12.69 -10.55
CA GLU A 282 -2.25 -12.42 -10.00
C GLU A 282 -1.53 -11.27 -10.73
N GLU A 283 -1.68 -11.18 -12.05
CA GLU A 283 -1.16 -10.08 -12.86
C GLU A 283 -1.81 -8.73 -12.48
N LEU A 284 -3.14 -8.70 -12.32
CA LEU A 284 -3.90 -7.52 -11.88
C LEU A 284 -3.51 -7.09 -10.46
N GLN A 285 -3.41 -8.03 -9.51
CA GLN A 285 -2.96 -7.75 -8.15
C GLN A 285 -1.54 -7.19 -8.13
N THR A 286 -0.63 -7.77 -8.91
CA THR A 286 0.75 -7.32 -9.01
C THR A 286 0.84 -5.92 -9.62
N ALA A 287 0.10 -5.66 -10.70
CA ALA A 287 0.05 -4.35 -11.35
C ALA A 287 -0.52 -3.27 -10.42
N ALA A 288 -1.65 -3.55 -9.76
CA ALA A 288 -2.29 -2.61 -8.83
C ALA A 288 -1.43 -2.32 -7.61
N ARG A 289 -0.78 -3.34 -7.03
CA ARG A 289 0.14 -3.16 -5.91
C ARG A 289 1.37 -2.35 -6.30
N ARG A 290 1.99 -2.65 -7.44
CA ARG A 290 3.15 -1.88 -7.96
C ARG A 290 2.77 -0.41 -8.19
N LEU A 291 1.59 -0.14 -8.75
CA LEU A 291 1.12 1.22 -8.97
C LEU A 291 0.82 1.94 -7.64
N GLY A 292 0.11 1.28 -6.72
CA GLY A 292 -0.21 1.85 -5.40
C GLY A 292 1.03 2.16 -4.57
N GLU A 293 2.00 1.24 -4.51
CA GLU A 293 3.29 1.45 -3.84
C GLU A 293 4.04 2.66 -4.43
N ARG A 294 3.97 2.86 -5.75
CA ARG A 294 4.58 4.02 -6.41
C ARG A 294 3.86 5.33 -6.09
N ILE A 295 2.52 5.31 -6.02
CA ILE A 295 1.72 6.48 -5.65
C ILE A 295 2.01 6.88 -4.20
N ASP A 296 1.95 5.93 -3.26
CA ASP A 296 2.24 6.16 -1.84
C ASP A 296 3.66 6.71 -1.64
N TYR A 297 4.63 6.16 -2.38
CA TYR A 297 6.00 6.64 -2.38
C TYR A 297 6.07 8.11 -2.77
N LEU A 298 5.46 8.49 -3.90
CA LEU A 298 5.51 9.86 -4.42
C LEU A 298 4.71 10.85 -3.57
N ALA A 299 3.59 10.43 -2.99
CA ALA A 299 2.82 11.25 -2.06
C ALA A 299 3.62 11.66 -0.82
N GLY A 300 4.65 10.89 -0.43
CA GLY A 300 5.57 11.24 0.65
C GLY A 300 6.58 12.35 0.32
N PHE A 301 6.63 12.85 -0.91
CA PHE A 301 7.54 13.92 -1.36
C PHE A 301 6.80 15.24 -1.63
N ARG A 302 5.65 15.44 -0.98
CA ARG A 302 4.92 16.71 -1.07
C ARG A 302 5.73 17.83 -0.43
N ALA A 303 5.94 18.89 -1.18
CA ALA A 303 6.64 20.09 -0.73
C ALA A 303 6.05 21.31 -1.43
N ALA A 304 6.10 22.47 -0.78
CA ALA A 304 5.83 23.72 -1.48
C ALA A 304 6.99 24.00 -2.44
N ALA A 305 6.67 24.36 -3.69
CA ALA A 305 7.68 24.70 -4.70
C ALA A 305 7.24 25.92 -5.50
N GLU A 306 8.18 26.84 -5.71
CA GLU A 306 7.94 28.10 -6.40
C GLU A 306 9.10 28.43 -7.36
N PRO A 307 8.82 28.76 -8.63
CA PRO A 307 9.84 29.32 -9.50
C PRO A 307 10.18 30.74 -9.04
N VAL A 308 11.47 31.04 -8.89
CA VAL A 308 11.94 32.35 -8.44
C VAL A 308 12.30 33.21 -9.64
N SER A 309 11.70 34.40 -9.73
CA SER A 309 11.97 35.35 -10.80
C SER A 309 13.45 35.77 -10.85
N VAL A 310 13.98 35.80 -12.07
CA VAL A 310 15.40 36.05 -12.36
C VAL A 310 15.78 37.47 -11.95
N GLY A 311 17.02 37.67 -11.48
CA GLY A 311 17.53 38.98 -11.11
C GLY A 311 17.25 39.34 -9.66
N GLU A 312 16.31 40.25 -9.39
CA GLU A 312 16.02 40.70 -8.01
C GLU A 312 15.41 39.61 -7.13
N GLY A 313 14.55 38.75 -7.68
CA GLY A 313 13.96 37.64 -6.93
C GLY A 313 15.03 36.70 -6.39
N VAL A 314 15.92 36.21 -7.25
CA VAL A 314 17.05 35.34 -6.83
C VAL A 314 17.98 36.04 -5.83
N ARG A 315 18.27 37.33 -6.01
CA ARG A 315 19.09 38.10 -5.05
C ARG A 315 18.42 38.22 -3.68
N TRP A 316 17.11 38.48 -3.66
CA TRP A 316 16.33 38.55 -2.43
C TRP A 316 16.29 37.19 -1.73
N THR A 317 15.95 36.10 -2.44
CA THR A 317 15.89 34.74 -1.89
C THR A 317 17.24 34.31 -1.30
N ARG A 318 18.36 34.65 -1.96
CA ARG A 318 19.71 34.38 -1.45
C ARG A 318 19.95 35.01 -0.08
N SER A 319 19.66 36.31 0.06
CA SER A 319 19.82 37.01 1.34
C SER A 319 18.81 36.55 2.38
N ASP A 320 17.58 36.27 1.97
CA ASP A 320 16.51 35.80 2.87
C ASP A 320 16.88 34.46 3.52
N LEU A 321 17.34 33.47 2.74
CA LEU A 321 17.80 32.17 3.25
C LEU A 321 18.96 32.29 4.26
N ILE A 322 19.86 33.26 4.07
CA ILE A 322 20.98 33.49 5.01
C ILE A 322 20.48 34.13 6.31
N ARG A 323 19.56 35.09 6.20
CA ARG A 323 19.01 35.81 7.35
C ARG A 323 18.06 34.94 8.18
N SER A 324 17.29 34.07 7.54
CA SER A 324 16.35 33.16 8.21
C SER A 324 17.01 31.92 8.81
N ALA A 325 18.27 31.62 8.45
CA ALA A 325 18.98 30.49 9.02
C ALA A 325 19.18 30.63 10.54
N HIS A 326 18.85 29.55 11.26
CA HIS A 326 18.94 29.47 12.71
C HIS A 326 20.06 28.54 13.19
N HIS A 327 20.37 27.47 12.45
CA HIS A 327 21.38 26.49 12.84
C HIS A 327 22.49 26.36 11.80
N GLN A 328 22.14 26.30 10.52
CA GLN A 328 23.08 26.19 9.43
C GLN A 328 22.57 26.80 8.11
N ILE A 329 23.52 27.20 7.27
CA ILE A 329 23.29 27.52 5.86
C ILE A 329 24.32 26.77 5.01
N VAL A 330 23.84 25.90 4.13
CA VAL A 330 24.69 25.11 3.22
C VAL A 330 24.64 25.72 1.84
N ILE A 331 25.79 26.12 1.31
CA ILE A 331 25.93 26.77 0.01
C ILE A 331 26.79 25.87 -0.88
N ALA A 332 26.23 25.36 -1.97
CA ALA A 332 26.98 24.68 -3.01
C ALA A 332 27.05 25.62 -4.23
N ALA A 333 28.24 26.14 -4.52
CA ALA A 333 28.44 27.11 -5.59
C ALA A 333 29.62 26.66 -6.48
N PRO A 334 29.36 26.17 -7.72
CA PRO A 334 30.41 25.60 -8.56
C PRO A 334 31.46 26.65 -8.95
N THR A 335 31.03 27.91 -9.08
CA THR A 335 31.85 29.10 -9.33
C THR A 335 31.44 30.22 -8.39
N ILE A 336 32.40 30.99 -7.88
CA ILE A 336 32.14 32.10 -6.94
C ILE A 336 32.82 33.35 -7.47
N GLU A 337 32.05 34.42 -7.67
CA GLU A 337 32.56 35.73 -8.03
C GLU A 337 32.61 36.65 -6.80
N TYR A 338 33.75 37.34 -6.62
CA TYR A 338 33.94 38.22 -5.46
C TYR A 338 32.87 39.31 -5.36
N GLY A 339 32.41 39.87 -6.48
CA GLY A 339 31.36 40.89 -6.48
C GLY A 339 30.08 40.40 -5.81
N GLN A 340 29.67 39.17 -6.13
CA GLN A 340 28.46 38.56 -5.58
C GLN A 340 28.64 38.04 -4.16
N LEU A 341 29.81 37.48 -3.83
CA LEU A 341 30.14 37.13 -2.46
C LEU A 341 30.11 38.38 -1.56
N LYS A 342 30.70 39.50 -2.01
CA LYS A 342 30.76 40.75 -1.26
C LYS A 342 29.38 41.29 -0.89
N GLU A 343 28.38 41.11 -1.75
CA GLU A 343 26.99 41.52 -1.49
C GLU A 343 26.37 40.77 -0.30
N ILE A 344 26.71 39.49 -0.11
CA ILE A 344 26.16 38.65 0.97
C ILE A 344 27.06 38.54 2.19
N LEU A 345 28.30 39.04 2.13
CA LEU A 345 29.22 39.00 3.28
C LEU A 345 28.61 39.58 4.56
N PRO A 346 27.89 40.73 4.55
CA PRO A 346 27.25 41.23 5.76
C PRO A 346 26.21 40.26 6.33
N ASP A 347 25.36 39.68 5.46
CA ASP A 347 24.34 38.72 5.89
C ASP A 347 25.00 37.44 6.47
N LEU A 348 26.14 36.99 5.91
CA LEU A 348 26.92 35.85 6.39
C LEU A 348 27.59 36.14 7.74
N GLU A 349 28.15 37.34 7.92
CA GLU A 349 28.74 37.79 9.19
C GLU A 349 27.66 37.83 10.28
N ASP A 350 26.50 38.43 9.99
CA ASP A 350 25.37 38.47 10.90
C ASP A 350 24.90 37.06 11.27
N ALA A 351 24.89 36.11 10.33
CA ALA A 351 24.53 34.71 10.60
C ALA A 351 25.54 34.02 11.53
N LEU A 352 26.84 34.20 11.26
CA LEU A 352 27.91 33.66 12.10
C LEU A 352 27.89 34.29 13.51
N GLU A 353 27.57 35.59 13.64
CA GLU A 353 27.41 36.23 14.94
C GLU A 353 26.23 35.66 15.75
N ARG A 354 25.17 35.20 15.07
CA ARG A 354 24.06 34.46 15.70
C ARG A 354 24.40 33.02 16.08
N GLY A 355 25.58 32.51 15.69
CA GLY A 355 25.99 31.13 15.94
C GLY A 355 25.58 30.13 14.85
N VAL A 356 25.13 30.62 13.68
CA VAL A 356 24.77 29.77 12.54
C VAL A 356 26.01 29.18 11.90
N THR A 357 26.00 27.89 11.59
CA THR A 357 27.10 27.23 10.86
C THR A 357 26.97 27.48 9.35
N VAL A 358 27.94 28.16 8.75
CA VAL A 358 28.02 28.38 7.31
C VAL A 358 28.87 27.29 6.66
N VAL A 359 28.29 26.53 5.74
CA VAL A 359 28.99 25.46 5.00
C VAL A 359 29.08 25.83 3.52
N LEU A 360 30.29 25.81 2.95
CA LEU A 360 30.52 26.15 1.54
C LEU A 360 31.21 25.00 0.79
N LEU A 361 30.55 24.52 -0.26
CA LEU A 361 31.09 23.62 -1.27
C LEU A 361 31.35 24.39 -2.56
N TRP A 362 32.51 24.20 -3.18
CA TRP A 362 32.89 24.97 -4.36
C TRP A 362 33.75 24.19 -5.35
N GLY A 363 33.81 24.67 -6.59
CA GLY A 363 34.72 24.18 -7.62
C GLY A 363 34.18 23.02 -8.45
N THR A 364 34.49 23.04 -9.75
CA THR A 364 33.99 22.09 -10.76
C THR A 364 34.99 21.00 -11.13
N ALA A 365 36.28 21.18 -10.85
CA ALA A 365 37.37 20.27 -11.22
C ALA A 365 38.32 20.03 -10.06
N VAL A 366 39.11 18.95 -10.10
CA VAL A 366 40.06 18.56 -9.02
C VAL A 366 41.07 19.68 -8.73
N ASN A 367 41.54 20.34 -9.78
CA ASN A 367 42.52 21.42 -9.74
C ASN A 367 41.87 22.82 -9.75
N ALA A 368 40.56 22.93 -9.54
CA ALA A 368 39.92 24.24 -9.42
C ALA A 368 40.45 24.97 -8.18
N ALA A 369 40.74 26.26 -8.33
CA ALA A 369 41.18 27.14 -7.26
C ALA A 369 40.18 28.30 -7.10
N LEU A 370 39.98 28.76 -5.87
CA LEU A 370 39.19 29.96 -5.59
C LEU A 370 39.96 31.19 -6.09
N PRO A 371 39.27 32.22 -6.63
CA PRO A 371 39.90 33.51 -6.87
C PRO A 371 40.49 34.09 -5.57
N ASP A 372 41.68 34.69 -5.62
CA ASP A 372 42.40 35.16 -4.42
C ASP A 372 41.55 36.03 -3.48
N LYS A 373 40.74 36.94 -4.05
CA LYS A 373 39.84 37.81 -3.26
C LYS A 373 38.75 37.03 -2.54
N VAL A 374 38.23 35.97 -3.17
CA VAL A 374 37.22 35.08 -2.57
C VAL A 374 37.89 34.23 -1.48
N ALA A 375 39.05 33.64 -1.78
CA ALA A 375 39.80 32.84 -0.82
C ALA A 375 40.14 33.65 0.44
N ASN A 376 40.65 34.87 0.29
CA ASN A 376 40.98 35.76 1.42
C ASN A 376 39.75 36.07 2.27
N ALA A 377 38.63 36.46 1.66
CA ALA A 377 37.41 36.78 2.40
C ALA A 377 36.87 35.58 3.21
N LEU A 378 36.90 34.37 2.64
CA LEU A 378 36.46 33.16 3.32
C LEU A 378 37.43 32.74 4.44
N HIS A 379 38.74 32.90 4.24
CA HIS A 379 39.74 32.67 5.28
C HIS A 379 39.60 33.67 6.43
N ASP A 380 39.33 34.94 6.15
CA ASP A 380 39.09 35.96 7.17
C ASP A 380 37.87 35.63 8.04
N LEU A 381 36.78 35.10 7.43
CA LEU A 381 35.62 34.60 8.18
C LEU A 381 36.00 33.38 9.04
N LYS A 382 36.74 32.42 8.48
CA LYS A 382 37.17 31.22 9.21
C LYS A 382 38.12 31.53 10.37
N ILE A 383 39.00 32.52 10.24
CA ILE A 383 39.86 32.99 11.33
C ILE A 383 39.04 33.61 12.45
N ARG A 384 38.01 34.40 12.12
CA ARG A 384 37.17 35.09 13.11
C ARG A 384 36.17 34.18 13.83
N TYR A 385 35.48 33.32 13.09
CA TYR A 385 34.35 32.51 13.61
C TYR A 385 34.69 31.02 13.77
N GLY A 386 35.92 30.62 13.44
CA GLY A 386 36.46 29.29 13.70
C GLY A 386 35.62 28.19 13.09
N ASP A 387 35.16 27.28 13.95
CA ASP A 387 34.43 26.08 13.56
C ASP A 387 33.06 26.36 12.92
N GLN A 388 32.50 27.57 13.06
CA GLN A 388 31.20 27.90 12.44
C GLN A 388 31.32 28.14 10.93
N MET A 389 32.51 28.43 10.41
CA MET A 389 32.75 28.61 8.97
C MET A 389 33.45 27.38 8.40
N ILE A 390 32.68 26.55 7.70
CA ILE A 390 33.11 25.26 7.15
C ILE A 390 33.29 25.36 5.64
N PHE A 391 34.54 25.36 5.18
CA PHE A 391 34.87 25.15 3.77
C PHE A 391 36.22 24.43 3.64
N GLY A 392 36.39 23.70 2.54
CA GLY A 392 37.65 23.02 2.20
C GLY A 392 38.51 23.84 1.24
N ASP A 393 39.83 23.70 1.35
CA ASP A 393 40.78 24.30 0.40
C ASP A 393 40.83 23.54 -0.93
N ARG A 394 40.19 22.37 -0.99
CA ARG A 394 40.03 21.55 -2.19
C ARG A 394 38.65 21.73 -2.77
N SER A 395 38.58 21.73 -4.09
CA SER A 395 37.34 21.68 -4.84
C SER A 395 36.50 20.44 -4.49
N ALA A 396 35.20 20.65 -4.33
CA ALA A 396 34.17 19.63 -4.15
C ALA A 396 33.75 18.94 -5.46
N ARG A 397 34.25 19.42 -6.62
CA ARG A 397 33.95 18.87 -7.95
C ARG A 397 32.44 18.86 -8.26
N ILE A 398 31.74 19.89 -7.81
CA ILE A 398 30.30 20.03 -7.98
C ILE A 398 29.98 20.91 -9.18
N ARG A 399 28.80 20.67 -9.78
CA ARG A 399 28.22 21.55 -10.80
C ARG A 399 26.82 22.03 -10.41
N ALA A 400 26.23 21.41 -9.40
CA ALA A 400 25.03 21.86 -8.72
C ALA A 400 25.27 23.22 -8.06
N SER A 401 24.23 24.06 -8.14
CA SER A 401 24.17 25.36 -7.51
C SER A 401 22.95 25.38 -6.61
N LEU A 402 23.16 25.44 -5.30
CA LEU A 402 22.05 25.40 -4.34
C LEU A 402 22.41 26.08 -3.02
N MET A 403 21.38 26.53 -2.32
CA MET A 403 21.45 27.00 -0.94
C MET A 403 20.38 26.31 -0.12
N VAL A 404 20.75 25.76 1.04
CA VAL A 404 19.83 25.09 1.96
C VAL A 404 19.90 25.75 3.33
N GLN A 405 18.77 26.28 3.79
CA GLN A 405 18.60 26.83 5.12
C GLN A 405 18.05 25.75 6.04
N ASP A 406 18.82 25.40 7.07
CA ASP A 406 18.50 24.37 8.05
C ASP A 406 18.00 23.07 7.39
N ASP A 407 16.83 22.56 7.77
CA ASP A 407 16.08 21.48 7.10
C ASP A 407 14.74 21.98 6.52
N GLU A 408 14.58 23.30 6.33
CA GLU A 408 13.29 23.92 6.05
C GLU A 408 13.11 24.35 4.60
N GLN A 409 14.15 24.96 4.03
CA GLN A 409 14.07 25.61 2.73
C GLN A 409 15.33 25.36 1.89
N ALA A 410 15.15 25.22 0.57
CA ALA A 410 16.25 25.14 -0.37
C ALA A 410 15.94 25.91 -1.67
N CYS A 411 16.90 26.69 -2.18
CA CYS A 411 16.85 27.25 -3.55
C CYS A 411 17.86 26.50 -4.42
N ILE A 412 17.39 25.95 -5.54
CA ILE A 412 18.19 25.17 -6.49
C ILE A 412 18.27 25.95 -7.80
N GLY A 413 19.47 26.39 -8.16
CA GLY A 413 19.73 27.20 -9.36
C GLY A 413 20.19 26.38 -10.56
N SER A 414 19.84 26.84 -11.76
CA SER A 414 20.41 26.29 -13.00
C SER A 414 21.87 26.68 -13.22
N ARG A 415 22.28 27.82 -12.66
CA ARG A 415 23.66 28.34 -12.67
C ARG A 415 24.06 28.76 -11.26
N SER A 416 25.34 29.11 -11.07
CA SER A 416 25.88 29.45 -9.76
C SER A 416 25.18 30.67 -9.15
N LEU A 417 24.56 30.51 -7.98
CA LEU A 417 23.86 31.57 -7.25
C LEU A 417 24.81 32.71 -6.78
N LEU A 418 26.13 32.46 -6.82
CA LEU A 418 27.19 33.41 -6.46
C LEU A 418 27.94 33.95 -7.68
N THR A 419 27.25 34.13 -8.81
CA THR A 419 27.77 34.76 -10.03
C THR A 419 26.85 35.89 -10.50
N GLY A 420 27.37 36.85 -11.28
CA GLY A 420 26.61 38.02 -11.72
C GLY A 420 25.39 37.71 -12.60
N ASP A 421 25.30 36.49 -13.13
CA ASP A 421 24.15 35.97 -13.86
C ASP A 421 23.74 34.58 -13.32
N PRO A 422 23.04 34.53 -12.17
CA PRO A 422 22.71 33.27 -11.51
C PRO A 422 21.63 32.46 -12.25
N GLY A 423 21.01 33.04 -13.29
CA GLY A 423 19.81 32.47 -13.91
C GLY A 423 18.61 32.47 -12.97
N GLY A 424 17.64 31.60 -13.24
CA GLY A 424 16.53 31.33 -12.33
C GLY A 424 16.85 30.18 -11.36
N CYS A 425 16.10 30.16 -10.24
CA CYS A 425 16.13 29.06 -9.28
C CYS A 425 14.71 28.60 -8.94
N VAL A 426 14.60 27.42 -8.33
CA VAL A 426 13.37 26.95 -7.70
C VAL A 426 13.56 26.96 -6.20
N LEU A 427 12.66 27.63 -5.49
CA LEU A 427 12.57 27.61 -4.03
C LEU A 427 11.65 26.46 -3.62
N VAL A 428 12.14 25.62 -2.71
CA VAL A 428 11.42 24.48 -2.16
C VAL A 428 11.35 24.63 -0.66
N GLN A 429 10.16 24.43 -0.10
CA GLN A 429 9.89 24.60 1.33
C GLN A 429 8.96 23.50 1.85
N ARG A 430 8.89 23.36 3.17
CA ARG A 430 7.87 22.54 3.82
C ARG A 430 6.46 22.96 3.39
N ALA A 431 5.60 21.99 3.07
CA ALA A 431 4.21 22.24 2.76
C ALA A 431 3.46 22.81 3.99
N GLU A 432 2.50 23.71 3.76
CA GLU A 432 1.69 24.29 4.82
C GLU A 432 0.93 23.21 5.59
N GLY A 433 0.99 23.24 6.92
CA GLY A 433 0.37 22.23 7.79
C GLY A 433 1.12 20.90 7.93
N ALA A 434 2.24 20.69 7.22
CA ALA A 434 3.05 19.47 7.37
C ALA A 434 3.89 19.48 8.66
N ALA A 435 3.87 18.36 9.40
CA ALA A 435 4.66 18.20 10.61
C ALA A 435 6.16 17.96 10.34
N GLU A 436 6.48 17.26 9.24
CA GLU A 436 7.85 16.91 8.85
C GLU A 436 8.44 17.89 7.82
N PRO A 437 9.79 18.06 7.78
CA PRO A 437 10.45 18.85 6.74
C PRO A 437 10.25 18.24 5.34
N ALA A 438 10.41 19.06 4.30
CA ALA A 438 10.34 18.58 2.93
C ALA A 438 11.48 17.58 2.66
N ARG A 439 11.12 16.35 2.26
CA ARG A 439 12.10 15.26 2.12
C ARG A 439 13.21 15.56 1.12
N CYS A 440 12.89 16.25 0.03
CA CYS A 440 13.89 16.69 -0.94
C CYS A 440 14.92 17.68 -0.34
N VAL A 441 14.56 18.51 0.64
CA VAL A 441 15.51 19.38 1.35
C VAL A 441 16.49 18.54 2.17
N VAL A 442 15.99 17.50 2.84
CA VAL A 442 16.83 16.54 3.57
C VAL A 442 17.76 15.78 2.62
N ASP A 443 17.26 15.33 1.46
CA ASP A 443 18.06 14.65 0.44
C ASP A 443 19.21 15.55 -0.08
N LEU A 444 18.96 16.85 -0.24
CA LEU A 444 19.98 17.83 -0.63
C LEU A 444 21.09 18.00 0.44
N LEU A 445 20.74 17.98 1.73
CA LEU A 445 21.72 18.04 2.82
C LEU A 445 22.59 16.78 2.86
N ILE A 446 21.98 15.61 2.67
CA ILE A 446 22.69 14.33 2.56
C ILE A 446 23.64 14.36 1.35
N TRP A 447 23.17 14.87 0.20
CA TRP A 447 24.00 15.08 -0.98
C TRP A 447 25.19 15.98 -0.67
N ALA A 448 24.98 17.13 -0.02
CA ALA A 448 26.05 18.07 0.31
C ALA A 448 27.10 17.44 1.24
N ARG A 449 26.65 16.65 2.22
CA ARG A 449 27.55 15.90 3.13
C ARG A 449 28.42 14.90 2.39
N ARG A 450 27.88 14.19 1.40
CA ARG A 450 28.62 13.22 0.58
C ARG A 450 29.63 13.88 -0.35
N PHE A 451 29.31 15.05 -0.91
CA PHE A 451 30.19 15.78 -1.83
C PHE A 451 31.21 16.69 -1.13
N PHE A 452 31.19 16.77 0.20
CA PHE A 452 32.18 17.56 0.93
C PHE A 452 33.58 16.93 0.82
N PRO A 453 34.64 17.66 0.42
CA PRO A 453 35.96 17.09 0.11
C PRO A 453 36.62 16.33 1.28
N HIS A 454 36.28 16.70 2.52
CA HIS A 454 36.80 16.09 3.74
C HIS A 454 35.64 15.48 4.52
N TRP A 455 35.38 14.19 4.34
CA TRP A 455 34.28 13.47 4.96
C TRP A 455 34.09 13.79 6.45
N GLN A 456 35.16 13.79 7.25
CA GLN A 456 35.09 14.05 8.70
C GLN A 456 34.50 15.43 9.01
N THR A 457 34.83 16.43 8.21
CA THR A 457 34.27 17.79 8.32
C THR A 457 32.84 17.84 7.77
N GLY A 458 32.57 17.13 6.67
CA GLY A 458 31.23 17.02 6.08
C GLY A 458 30.19 16.41 7.03
N ARG A 459 30.60 15.56 7.97
CA ARG A 459 29.72 15.00 9.02
C ARG A 459 29.05 16.05 9.91
N ARG A 460 29.55 17.28 9.91
CA ARG A 460 29.01 18.40 10.68
C ARG A 460 27.78 19.04 10.03
N ILE A 461 27.49 18.70 8.77
CA ILE A 461 26.24 19.10 8.12
C ILE A 461 25.11 18.32 8.79
N ALA A 462 24.24 19.06 9.49
CA ALA A 462 23.05 18.54 10.12
C ALA A 462 21.99 18.26 9.06
N PHE A 463 21.24 17.18 9.22
CA PHE A 463 20.11 16.87 8.32
C PHE A 463 18.95 16.21 9.06
N ARG A 464 19.15 15.80 10.32
CA ARG A 464 18.09 15.26 11.16
C ARG A 464 17.47 16.38 11.98
N PRO A 465 16.15 16.35 12.23
CA PRO A 465 15.50 17.30 13.14
C PRO A 465 16.17 17.32 14.53
N GLU A 466 16.63 16.16 15.01
CA GLU A 466 17.35 16.00 16.29
C GLU A 466 18.69 16.78 16.31
N ASP A 467 19.43 16.78 15.19
CA ASP A 467 20.69 17.52 15.05
C ASP A 467 20.46 19.05 15.14
N LEU A 468 19.23 19.48 14.81
CA LEU A 468 18.75 20.87 14.85
C LEU A 468 17.96 21.16 16.14
N GLY A 469 17.96 20.26 17.13
CA GLY A 469 17.30 20.45 18.41
C GLY A 469 15.77 20.31 18.40
N ARG A 470 15.20 19.68 17.37
CA ARG A 470 13.75 19.49 17.18
C ARG A 470 13.35 18.05 17.52
N ASN A 471 12.34 17.88 18.37
CA ASN A 471 11.72 16.59 18.66
C ASN A 471 10.51 16.40 17.74
N THR A 472 10.63 15.55 16.71
CA THR A 472 9.48 15.14 15.91
C THR A 472 8.74 14.00 16.59
N GLY A 473 7.46 14.21 16.89
CA GLY A 473 6.56 13.11 17.28
C GLY A 473 6.45 12.13 16.12
N THR A 474 6.44 10.83 16.41
CA THR A 474 6.26 9.79 15.38
C THR A 474 4.80 9.81 14.91
N GLU A 475 4.51 10.53 13.85
CA GLU A 475 3.18 10.50 13.24
C GLU A 475 2.97 9.15 12.53
N PRO A 476 1.83 8.47 12.72
CA PRO A 476 1.57 7.20 12.06
C PRO A 476 1.52 7.40 10.54
N ALA A 477 2.26 6.56 9.81
CA ALA A 477 2.27 6.60 8.36
C ALA A 477 0.84 6.51 7.80
N PRO A 478 0.50 7.31 6.77
CA PRO A 478 -0.81 7.26 6.16
C PRO A 478 -1.14 5.86 5.64
N ALA A 479 -2.44 5.57 5.59
CA ALA A 479 -2.96 4.34 5.04
C ALA A 479 -2.52 4.16 3.57
N PRO A 480 -2.00 2.98 3.14
CA PRO A 480 -1.64 2.76 1.74
C PRO A 480 -2.85 2.92 0.82
N VAL A 481 -2.65 3.57 -0.33
CA VAL A 481 -3.71 3.85 -1.31
C VAL A 481 -4.26 2.56 -1.94
N ALA A 482 -3.45 1.50 -2.04
CA ALA A 482 -3.87 0.18 -2.52
C ALA A 482 -4.56 -0.69 -1.45
N ARG A 483 -5.42 -0.10 -0.58
CA ARG A 483 -6.26 -0.89 0.34
C ARG A 483 -7.48 -1.48 -0.39
N GLY A 484 -7.89 -2.68 0.03
CA GLY A 484 -9.08 -3.35 -0.47
C GLY A 484 -8.97 -3.70 -1.96
N LEU A 485 -7.94 -4.46 -2.34
CA LEU A 485 -7.87 -5.03 -3.69
C LEU A 485 -8.99 -6.08 -3.87
N PRO A 486 -9.61 -6.20 -5.05
CA PRO A 486 -10.63 -7.21 -5.30
C PRO A 486 -10.10 -8.61 -5.06
N GLU A 487 -10.92 -9.48 -4.48
CA GLU A 487 -10.65 -10.91 -4.36
C GLU A 487 -11.19 -11.67 -5.58
N LEU A 488 -10.66 -12.86 -5.86
CA LEU A 488 -11.18 -13.73 -6.90
C LEU A 488 -12.37 -14.55 -6.36
N PRO A 489 -13.61 -14.34 -6.84
CA PRO A 489 -14.76 -15.13 -6.37
C PRO A 489 -14.62 -16.59 -6.81
N GLU A 490 -14.89 -17.55 -5.92
CA GLU A 490 -14.85 -18.99 -6.25
C GLU A 490 -15.77 -19.35 -7.44
N GLU A 491 -16.92 -18.67 -7.53
CA GLU A 491 -17.90 -18.83 -8.60
C GLU A 491 -17.34 -18.46 -9.99
N ALA A 492 -16.41 -17.50 -10.06
CA ALA A 492 -15.78 -17.09 -11.30
C ALA A 492 -14.83 -18.18 -11.85
N THR A 493 -14.23 -18.98 -10.97
CA THR A 493 -13.42 -20.15 -11.36
C THR A 493 -14.25 -21.36 -11.79
N ARG A 494 -15.55 -21.41 -11.45
CA ARG A 494 -16.50 -22.45 -11.89
C ARG A 494 -17.26 -22.06 -13.17
N ASP A 495 -16.69 -21.16 -13.97
CA ASP A 495 -17.15 -20.70 -15.29
C ASP A 495 -18.45 -19.87 -15.30
N SER A 496 -18.86 -19.30 -14.16
CA SER A 496 -19.96 -18.33 -14.13
C SER A 496 -19.57 -17.04 -14.87
N ALA A 497 -20.21 -16.78 -16.02
CA ALA A 497 -20.00 -15.56 -16.80
C ALA A 497 -20.36 -14.30 -15.98
N ALA A 498 -21.42 -14.34 -15.18
CA ALA A 498 -21.84 -13.22 -14.35
C ALA A 498 -20.83 -12.88 -13.24
N ALA A 499 -20.25 -13.90 -12.58
CA ALA A 499 -19.22 -13.70 -11.56
C ALA A 499 -17.93 -13.11 -12.16
N ARG A 500 -17.55 -13.54 -13.37
CA ARG A 500 -16.42 -12.97 -14.11
C ARG A 500 -16.65 -11.51 -14.53
N ILE A 501 -17.86 -11.17 -14.99
CA ILE A 501 -18.23 -9.79 -15.34
C ILE A 501 -18.15 -8.88 -14.10
N ARG A 502 -18.66 -9.34 -12.95
CA ARG A 502 -18.58 -8.59 -11.68
C ARG A 502 -17.13 -8.39 -11.23
N TRP A 503 -16.34 -9.47 -11.18
CA TRP A 503 -14.91 -9.41 -10.85
C TRP A 503 -14.14 -8.44 -11.78
N ALA A 504 -14.42 -8.47 -13.09
CA ALA A 504 -13.79 -7.54 -14.03
C ALA A 504 -14.23 -6.09 -13.81
N ALA A 505 -15.48 -5.84 -13.39
CA ALA A 505 -15.96 -4.52 -13.02
C ALA A 505 -15.23 -3.99 -11.77
N ASP A 506 -15.08 -4.81 -10.72
CA ASP A 506 -14.36 -4.44 -9.49
C ASP A 506 -12.89 -4.05 -9.78
N TRP A 507 -12.26 -4.72 -10.75
CA TRP A 507 -10.92 -4.38 -11.22
C TRP A 507 -10.86 -3.09 -12.03
N ARG A 508 -11.88 -2.78 -12.84
CA ARG A 508 -11.99 -1.49 -13.53
C ARG A 508 -12.16 -0.35 -12.52
N ASP A 509 -12.99 -0.52 -11.49
CA ASP A 509 -13.15 0.47 -10.42
C ASP A 509 -11.84 0.70 -9.66
N THR A 510 -11.09 -0.38 -9.39
CA THR A 510 -9.76 -0.28 -8.77
C THR A 510 -8.76 0.46 -9.67
N ALA A 511 -8.75 0.18 -10.97
CA ALA A 511 -7.90 0.87 -11.94
C ALA A 511 -8.25 2.36 -12.03
N THR A 512 -9.54 2.71 -12.08
CA THR A 512 -10.03 4.09 -12.06
C THR A 512 -9.63 4.81 -10.77
N ARG A 513 -9.83 4.19 -9.60
CA ARG A 513 -9.42 4.76 -8.31
C ARG A 513 -7.92 5.06 -8.25
N LEU A 514 -7.08 4.12 -8.68
CA LEU A 514 -5.63 4.32 -8.70
C LEU A 514 -5.21 5.37 -9.74
N THR A 515 -5.87 5.43 -10.89
CA THR A 515 -5.63 6.47 -11.91
C THR A 515 -6.04 7.86 -11.42
N ASN A 516 -7.15 7.96 -10.69
CA ASN A 516 -7.57 9.21 -10.04
C ASN A 516 -6.57 9.62 -8.94
N ALA A 517 -5.97 8.67 -8.23
CA ALA A 517 -4.90 8.95 -7.27
C ALA A 517 -3.62 9.46 -7.96
N ILE A 518 -3.29 8.99 -9.17
CA ILE A 518 -2.23 9.60 -10.01
C ILE A 518 -2.58 11.05 -10.33
N GLU A 519 -3.83 11.34 -10.70
CA GLU A 519 -4.25 12.72 -10.98
C GLU A 519 -4.15 13.60 -9.73
N GLY A 520 -4.47 13.04 -8.56
CA GLY A 520 -4.21 13.66 -7.26
C GLY A 520 -2.73 14.00 -7.02
N LEU A 521 -1.78 13.26 -7.61
CA LEU A 521 -0.34 13.61 -7.57
C LEU A 521 -0.02 14.90 -8.34
N HIS A 522 -0.78 15.23 -9.37
CA HIS A 522 -0.54 16.40 -10.23
C HIS A 522 -1.32 17.64 -9.81
N THR A 523 -2.29 17.52 -8.90
CA THR A 523 -3.12 18.62 -8.39
C THR A 523 -2.74 18.99 -6.96
N GLY A 524 -2.93 20.27 -6.59
CA GLY A 524 -2.62 20.79 -5.26
C GLY A 524 -1.12 20.96 -4.98
N VAL A 525 -0.69 20.66 -3.75
CA VAL A 525 0.71 20.80 -3.32
C VAL A 525 1.62 19.92 -4.20
N PRO A 526 2.70 20.44 -4.82
CA PRO A 526 3.51 19.67 -5.74
C PRO A 526 4.24 18.49 -5.06
N VAL A 527 4.52 17.44 -5.85
CA VAL A 527 5.53 16.44 -5.47
C VAL A 527 6.89 16.92 -5.98
N VAL A 528 7.90 16.96 -5.11
CA VAL A 528 9.25 17.43 -5.45
C VAL A 528 10.27 16.35 -5.12
N LEU A 529 10.91 15.80 -6.16
CA LEU A 529 11.95 14.79 -6.06
C LEU A 529 13.30 15.41 -6.41
N MET A 530 14.31 15.15 -5.59
CA MET A 530 15.71 15.41 -5.95
C MET A 530 16.22 14.27 -6.83
N ALA A 531 16.96 14.62 -7.88
CA ALA A 531 17.73 13.68 -8.69
C ALA A 531 19.15 14.19 -8.89
N GLU A 532 20.10 13.27 -9.00
CA GLU A 532 21.52 13.56 -9.19
C GLU A 532 22.11 12.87 -10.42
N ASP A 533 23.10 13.52 -11.03
CA ASP A 533 23.93 12.97 -12.11
C ASP A 533 23.16 12.13 -13.15
N ALA A 534 23.41 10.82 -13.19
CA ALA A 534 22.83 9.95 -14.22
C ALA A 534 21.33 9.74 -14.02
N GLU A 535 20.81 9.78 -12.79
CA GLU A 535 19.36 9.78 -12.55
C GLU A 535 18.75 11.05 -13.13
N TYR A 536 19.36 12.20 -12.89
CA TYR A 536 18.89 13.46 -13.41
C TYR A 536 18.92 13.51 -14.95
N GLN A 537 19.99 12.99 -15.58
CA GLN A 537 20.04 12.84 -17.03
C GLN A 537 18.98 11.87 -17.58
N SER A 538 18.68 10.80 -16.85
CA SER A 538 17.60 9.87 -17.20
C SER A 538 16.25 10.57 -17.20
N LEU A 539 16.00 11.43 -16.22
CA LEU A 539 14.75 12.19 -16.10
C LEU A 539 14.61 13.21 -17.22
N ILE A 540 15.70 13.91 -17.58
CA ILE A 540 15.71 14.79 -18.76
C ILE A 540 15.38 13.99 -20.02
N HIS A 541 16.04 12.86 -20.23
CA HIS A 541 15.81 12.01 -21.39
C HIS A 541 14.35 11.49 -21.44
N GLN A 542 13.81 11.03 -20.31
CA GLN A 542 12.42 10.59 -20.20
C GLN A 542 11.43 11.72 -20.46
N ALA A 543 11.69 12.94 -19.97
CA ALA A 543 10.84 14.10 -20.21
C ALA A 543 10.85 14.50 -21.70
N LEU A 544 12.02 14.51 -22.34
CA LEU A 544 12.18 14.80 -23.77
C LEU A 544 11.49 13.76 -24.67
N HIS A 545 11.35 12.52 -24.19
CA HIS A 545 10.71 11.42 -24.92
C HIS A 545 9.33 11.04 -24.36
N SER A 546 8.70 11.95 -23.61
CA SER A 546 7.38 11.74 -23.01
C SER A 546 6.28 11.99 -24.04
N ASP A 547 5.19 11.23 -24.00
CA ASP A 547 4.04 11.38 -24.92
C ASP A 547 3.14 12.59 -24.55
N ALA A 548 3.74 13.71 -24.14
CA ALA A 548 3.05 14.91 -23.67
C ALA A 548 2.45 15.73 -24.83
N ARG A 549 1.32 16.38 -24.59
CA ARG A 549 0.69 17.29 -25.57
C ARG A 549 1.42 18.62 -25.65
N ARG A 550 2.18 18.99 -24.63
CA ARG A 550 2.99 20.21 -24.62
C ARG A 550 4.35 19.93 -24.03
N ILE A 551 5.39 20.39 -24.73
CA ILE A 551 6.78 20.26 -24.30
C ILE A 551 7.49 21.60 -24.50
N ALA A 552 8.19 22.07 -23.47
CA ALA A 552 9.13 23.17 -23.57
C ALA A 552 10.53 22.71 -23.18
N VAL A 553 11.51 22.99 -24.03
CA VAL A 553 12.93 22.74 -23.75
C VAL A 553 13.65 24.08 -23.69
N THR A 554 14.26 24.34 -22.53
CA THR A 554 14.99 25.59 -22.25
C THR A 554 16.41 25.26 -21.82
N ASP A 555 17.37 25.91 -22.47
CA ASP A 555 18.78 25.72 -22.17
C ASP A 555 19.58 27.00 -22.42
N ASP A 556 20.66 27.18 -21.66
CA ASP A 556 21.59 28.29 -21.82
C ASP A 556 22.82 27.93 -22.67
N ASP A 557 22.89 26.65 -23.08
CA ASP A 557 23.88 26.05 -23.98
C ASP A 557 23.21 25.06 -24.95
N ALA A 558 23.83 24.79 -26.09
CA ALA A 558 23.35 23.81 -27.05
C ALA A 558 24.49 23.26 -27.92
N GLU A 559 24.60 21.94 -28.00
CA GLU A 559 25.58 21.24 -28.82
C GLU A 559 24.91 20.51 -30.00
N HIS A 560 25.57 20.52 -31.15
CA HIS A 560 25.07 19.83 -32.35
C HIS A 560 24.80 18.33 -32.13
N GLU A 561 25.57 17.66 -31.28
CA GLU A 561 25.43 16.23 -31.05
C GLU A 561 24.23 15.84 -30.18
N ALA A 562 23.83 16.73 -29.26
CA ALA A 562 22.57 16.64 -28.52
C ALA A 562 21.37 17.00 -29.40
N CYS A 563 21.53 18.04 -30.21
CA CYS A 563 20.57 18.48 -31.23
C CYS A 563 20.63 17.61 -32.51
N GLY A 564 20.66 16.28 -32.33
CA GLY A 564 20.82 15.29 -33.39
C GLY A 564 19.50 14.75 -33.95
N ASP A 565 19.61 13.84 -34.93
CA ASP A 565 18.46 13.34 -35.69
C ASP A 565 17.44 12.58 -34.84
N ALA A 566 17.87 11.93 -33.75
CA ALA A 566 16.98 11.19 -32.87
C ALA A 566 16.00 12.12 -32.14
N LEU A 567 16.52 13.18 -31.51
CA LEU A 567 15.72 14.19 -30.82
C LEU A 567 14.85 14.97 -31.83
N GLY A 568 15.45 15.37 -32.97
CA GLY A 568 14.74 16.06 -34.05
C GLY A 568 13.53 15.27 -34.55
N ARG A 569 13.71 13.98 -34.89
CA ARG A 569 12.62 13.10 -35.36
C ARG A 569 11.56 12.87 -34.30
N HIS A 570 11.94 12.70 -33.04
CA HIS A 570 10.98 12.44 -31.98
C HIS A 570 10.06 13.66 -31.73
N LEU A 571 10.64 14.84 -31.52
CA LEU A 571 9.85 16.07 -31.30
C LEU A 571 9.07 16.48 -32.55
N GLN A 572 9.59 16.18 -33.76
CA GLN A 572 8.86 16.39 -35.00
C GLN A 572 7.64 15.47 -35.08
N ALA A 573 7.79 14.19 -34.77
CA ALA A 573 6.66 13.25 -34.74
C ALA A 573 5.58 13.69 -33.74
N GLN A 574 5.97 14.21 -32.58
CA GLN A 574 5.02 14.76 -31.61
C GLN A 574 4.31 16.01 -32.13
N LEU A 575 5.03 16.91 -32.79
CA LEU A 575 4.44 18.08 -33.44
C LEU A 575 3.45 17.67 -34.52
N ASP A 576 3.78 16.64 -35.31
CA ASP A 576 2.91 16.07 -36.35
C ASP A 576 1.67 15.38 -35.75
N ASP A 577 1.80 14.75 -34.57
CA ASP A 577 0.71 14.16 -33.77
C ASP A 577 -0.14 15.23 -33.03
N GLY A 578 0.17 16.52 -33.21
CA GLY A 578 -0.60 17.65 -32.69
C GLY A 578 -0.13 18.21 -31.34
N ALA A 579 1.05 17.81 -30.85
CA ALA A 579 1.65 18.39 -29.66
C ALA A 579 2.23 19.79 -29.94
N THR A 580 2.31 20.64 -28.90
CA THR A 580 2.97 21.95 -28.98
C THR A 580 4.38 21.86 -28.43
N VAL A 581 5.38 22.17 -29.27
CA VAL A 581 6.79 22.16 -28.89
C VAL A 581 7.32 23.59 -28.80
N HIS A 582 7.91 23.96 -27.66
CA HIS A 582 8.62 25.22 -27.43
C HIS A 582 10.11 24.96 -27.26
N LEU A 583 10.94 25.72 -27.96
CA LEU A 583 12.39 25.62 -27.90
C LEU A 583 12.99 26.99 -27.55
N PHE A 584 13.77 27.06 -26.48
CA PHE A 584 14.54 28.25 -26.13
C PHE A 584 15.99 27.87 -25.83
N HIS A 585 16.88 28.10 -26.80
CA HIS A 585 18.29 27.77 -26.68
C HIS A 585 19.16 28.68 -27.56
N PRO A 586 20.46 28.83 -27.27
CA PRO A 586 21.38 29.51 -28.17
C PRO A 586 21.55 28.71 -29.47
N VAL A 587 22.06 29.35 -30.53
CA VAL A 587 22.39 28.61 -31.77
C VAL A 587 23.43 27.55 -31.42
N PRO A 588 23.20 26.26 -31.77
CA PRO A 588 24.13 25.19 -31.40
C PRO A 588 25.55 25.46 -31.90
N ALA A 589 26.57 25.20 -31.07
CA ALA A 589 27.98 25.39 -31.46
C ALA A 589 28.53 24.13 -32.17
N GLY A 590 29.40 24.30 -33.19
CA GLY A 590 30.08 23.20 -33.91
C GLY A 590 29.78 23.09 -35.42
N PRO A 591 30.43 22.16 -36.16
CA PRO A 591 30.18 21.91 -37.59
C PRO A 591 28.83 21.19 -37.84
N ALA A 592 28.34 21.31 -39.07
CA ALA A 592 26.93 21.30 -39.48
C ALA A 592 25.98 20.20 -38.96
N THR A 593 24.72 20.66 -38.94
CA THR A 593 23.43 20.22 -38.40
C THR A 593 22.91 18.86 -38.89
N SER A 594 22.21 18.18 -37.96
CA SER A 594 21.27 17.10 -38.24
C SER A 594 20.09 17.64 -39.06
N GLU A 595 19.76 16.98 -40.17
CA GLU A 595 18.68 17.38 -41.07
C GLU A 595 17.32 17.38 -40.33
N ALA A 596 17.08 16.39 -39.45
CA ALA A 596 15.81 16.31 -38.73
C ALA A 596 15.64 17.40 -37.67
N PHE A 597 16.72 17.83 -37.00
CA PHE A 597 16.63 18.91 -36.01
C PHE A 597 16.43 20.28 -36.67
N GLU A 598 16.99 20.51 -37.86
CA GLU A 598 16.69 21.70 -38.66
C GLU A 598 15.23 21.74 -39.12
N GLN A 599 14.69 20.60 -39.57
CA GLN A 599 13.28 20.48 -39.95
C GLN A 599 12.36 20.82 -38.77
N LEU A 600 12.64 20.27 -37.58
CA LEU A 600 11.95 20.63 -36.33
C LEU A 600 12.04 22.13 -36.04
N THR A 601 13.24 22.69 -36.07
CA THR A 601 13.47 24.12 -35.78
C THR A 601 12.69 25.01 -36.76
N ALA A 602 12.63 24.62 -38.04
CA ALA A 602 11.84 25.31 -39.06
C ALA A 602 10.32 25.16 -38.83
N ALA A 603 9.86 24.01 -38.33
CA ALA A 603 8.46 23.80 -37.97
C ALA A 603 8.04 24.65 -36.75
N VAL A 604 8.81 24.59 -35.67
CA VAL A 604 8.61 25.36 -34.42
C VAL A 604 8.73 26.88 -34.65
N ARG A 605 9.59 27.31 -35.60
CA ARG A 605 9.66 28.72 -36.03
C ARG A 605 8.37 29.19 -36.70
N ARG A 606 7.70 28.34 -37.49
CA ARG A 606 6.42 28.68 -38.12
C ARG A 606 5.31 28.89 -37.10
N THR A 607 5.35 28.15 -35.98
CA THR A 607 4.41 28.28 -34.85
C THR A 607 4.82 29.36 -33.84
N ARG A 608 5.91 30.10 -34.07
CA ARG A 608 6.46 31.14 -33.18
C ARG A 608 6.82 30.65 -31.77
N THR A 609 7.10 29.35 -31.62
CA THR A 609 7.47 28.73 -30.34
C THR A 609 8.98 28.52 -30.19
N LEU A 610 9.78 29.04 -31.12
CA LEU A 610 11.24 29.04 -31.10
C LEU A 610 11.78 30.40 -30.63
N ARG A 611 12.70 30.39 -29.67
CA ARG A 611 13.48 31.55 -29.23
C ARG A 611 14.97 31.24 -29.27
N HIS A 612 15.76 32.15 -29.81
CA HIS A 612 17.21 32.07 -29.77
C HIS A 612 17.77 32.99 -28.69
N GLY A 613 18.64 32.45 -27.85
CA GLY A 613 19.29 33.17 -26.75
C GLY A 613 19.62 32.22 -25.62
N ARG A 614 20.34 32.71 -24.60
CA ARG A 614 20.64 31.92 -23.41
C ARG A 614 19.40 31.92 -22.52
N ALA A 615 18.79 30.76 -22.31
CA ALA A 615 17.67 30.66 -21.39
C ALA A 615 18.12 30.99 -19.96
N THR A 616 17.21 31.56 -19.17
CA THR A 616 17.49 31.92 -17.77
C THR A 616 17.53 30.69 -16.87
N THR A 617 16.83 29.62 -17.24
CA THR A 617 16.82 28.34 -16.53
C THR A 617 17.01 27.20 -17.52
N ARG A 618 17.69 26.14 -17.05
CA ARG A 618 17.81 24.87 -17.76
C ARG A 618 16.67 23.97 -17.30
N SER A 619 15.69 23.74 -18.18
CA SER A 619 14.53 22.92 -17.84
C SER A 619 13.86 22.26 -19.04
N VAL A 620 13.27 21.09 -18.78
CA VAL A 620 12.31 20.42 -19.67
C VAL A 620 10.97 20.45 -18.95
N VAL A 621 9.96 21.02 -19.60
CA VAL A 621 8.61 21.16 -19.06
C VAL A 621 7.64 20.37 -19.92
N CYS A 622 6.86 19.51 -19.28
CA CYS A 622 5.77 18.75 -19.87
C CYS A 622 4.44 19.19 -19.21
N ASP A 623 3.29 18.75 -19.74
CA ASP A 623 1.96 19.18 -19.26
C ASP A 623 1.76 19.13 -17.73
N ARG A 624 2.39 18.17 -17.04
CA ARG A 624 2.20 17.92 -15.59
C ARG A 624 3.49 17.67 -14.82
N ALA A 625 4.63 17.94 -15.44
CA ALA A 625 5.95 17.69 -14.86
C ALA A 625 6.97 18.72 -15.32
N VAL A 626 7.84 19.14 -14.41
CA VAL A 626 8.99 20.00 -14.69
C VAL A 626 10.25 19.30 -14.22
N VAL A 627 11.25 19.23 -15.09
CA VAL A 627 12.60 18.77 -14.77
C VAL A 627 13.53 19.97 -14.88
N VAL A 628 14.11 20.43 -13.77
CA VAL A 628 14.85 21.71 -13.68
C VAL A 628 16.07 21.58 -12.77
N GLY A 629 17.17 22.24 -13.09
CA GLY A 629 18.40 22.13 -12.30
C GLY A 629 19.66 22.49 -13.08
N SER A 630 20.78 21.90 -12.67
CA SER A 630 22.13 22.30 -13.11
C SER A 630 22.61 21.68 -14.43
N CYS A 631 21.91 20.69 -14.98
CA CYS A 631 22.31 19.97 -16.19
C CYS A 631 21.63 20.59 -17.42
N SER A 632 22.37 20.75 -18.51
CA SER A 632 21.87 21.25 -19.79
C SER A 632 21.16 20.13 -20.57
N PRO A 633 19.86 20.26 -20.90
CA PRO A 633 19.14 19.27 -21.70
C PRO A 633 19.66 19.07 -23.13
N LEU A 634 20.32 20.07 -23.72
CA LEU A 634 20.75 20.12 -25.12
C LEU A 634 22.27 20.01 -25.29
N VAL A 635 22.96 19.34 -24.36
CA VAL A 635 24.41 19.11 -24.38
C VAL A 635 24.67 17.60 -24.25
N ARG A 636 25.43 17.00 -25.18
CA ARG A 636 25.67 15.54 -25.21
C ARG A 636 27.15 15.27 -24.98
N ARG A 637 27.48 14.73 -23.81
CA ARG A 637 28.88 14.46 -23.44
C ARG A 637 29.40 13.17 -24.06
N SER A 638 29.77 13.22 -25.34
CA SER A 638 30.29 12.10 -26.13
C SER A 638 31.80 11.84 -25.96
N HIS A 639 32.56 12.82 -25.46
CA HIS A 639 34.00 12.69 -25.22
C HIS A 639 34.38 13.12 -23.79
N ARG A 640 34.37 12.16 -22.86
CA ARG A 640 34.82 12.37 -21.46
C ARG A 640 36.34 12.51 -21.40
N THR A 641 36.83 13.60 -20.80
CA THR A 641 38.20 13.67 -20.24
C THR A 641 38.18 13.21 -18.78
N ASP A 642 39.32 12.80 -18.21
CA ASP A 642 39.44 12.36 -16.80
C ASP A 642 38.89 13.37 -15.77
N ALA A 643 38.73 14.64 -16.16
CA ALA A 643 38.12 15.70 -15.35
C ALA A 643 36.59 15.55 -15.18
N ASP A 644 35.90 14.86 -16.11
CA ASP A 644 34.44 14.68 -16.15
C ASP A 644 33.91 13.46 -15.37
N MET A 645 34.79 12.70 -14.70
CA MET A 645 34.43 11.42 -14.07
C MET A 645 33.61 11.52 -12.77
N LEU A 646 33.41 12.72 -12.22
CA LEU A 646 32.51 13.00 -11.10
C LEU A 646 31.80 14.32 -11.38
N SER A 647 30.66 14.30 -12.06
CA SER A 647 29.79 15.46 -11.97
C SER A 647 29.08 15.40 -10.63
N GLY A 648 28.98 16.52 -9.91
CA GLY A 648 28.03 16.67 -8.80
C GLY A 648 26.87 17.51 -9.29
N HIS A 649 26.08 16.98 -10.23
CA HIS A 649 24.87 17.63 -10.73
C HIS A 649 23.68 17.29 -9.84
N VAL A 650 22.82 18.28 -9.65
CA VAL A 650 21.54 18.15 -8.97
C VAL A 650 20.46 18.78 -9.85
N GLY A 651 19.29 18.15 -9.84
CA GLY A 651 18.06 18.67 -10.39
C GLY A 651 16.85 18.23 -9.57
N LEU A 652 15.73 18.86 -9.88
CA LEU A 652 14.43 18.58 -9.30
C LEU A 652 13.49 18.05 -10.39
N GLN A 653 12.75 17.00 -10.07
CA GLN A 653 11.54 16.61 -10.79
C GLN A 653 10.34 17.03 -9.96
N ILE A 654 9.52 17.92 -10.53
CA ILE A 654 8.36 18.52 -9.88
C ILE A 654 7.11 18.06 -10.62
N LEU A 655 6.22 17.34 -9.93
CA LEU A 655 4.95 16.88 -10.47
C LEU A 655 3.84 17.84 -10.00
N SER A 656 3.40 18.72 -10.89
CA SER A 656 2.26 19.62 -10.69
C SER A 656 1.94 20.36 -11.98
N ALA A 657 0.67 20.38 -12.37
CA ALA A 657 0.22 21.18 -13.51
C ALA A 657 0.32 22.69 -13.22
N ASP A 658 -0.05 23.11 -12.00
CA ASP A 658 0.01 24.51 -11.58
C ASP A 658 1.44 25.05 -11.52
N PHE A 659 2.37 24.23 -11.03
CA PHE A 659 3.79 24.57 -11.06
C PHE A 659 4.31 24.67 -12.50
N ALA A 660 3.94 23.73 -13.38
CA ALA A 660 4.34 23.78 -14.79
C ALA A 660 3.87 25.09 -15.45
N ALA A 661 2.61 25.49 -15.26
CA ALA A 661 2.10 26.78 -15.73
C ALA A 661 2.91 27.97 -15.19
N ARG A 662 3.08 28.09 -13.87
CA ARG A 662 3.85 29.19 -13.26
C ARG A 662 5.31 29.22 -13.76
N HIS A 663 5.95 28.06 -13.85
CA HIS A 663 7.33 27.96 -14.35
C HIS A 663 7.41 28.40 -15.81
N THR A 664 6.53 27.93 -16.69
CA THR A 664 6.50 28.38 -18.09
C THR A 664 6.19 29.87 -18.26
N HIS A 665 5.41 30.47 -17.35
CA HIS A 665 5.20 31.92 -17.31
C HIS A 665 6.51 32.68 -17.05
N GLU A 666 7.33 32.22 -16.09
CA GLU A 666 8.67 32.80 -15.83
C GLU A 666 9.64 32.60 -17.01
N LEU A 667 9.44 31.56 -17.84
CA LEU A 667 10.16 31.38 -19.11
C LEU A 667 9.66 32.32 -20.23
N GLY A 668 8.62 33.10 -19.94
CA GLY A 668 7.94 33.98 -20.89
C GLY A 668 7.07 33.23 -21.90
N ILE A 669 6.60 32.02 -21.58
CA ILE A 669 5.67 31.23 -22.41
C ILE A 669 4.26 31.44 -21.85
N ALA A 670 3.60 32.52 -22.28
CA ALA A 670 2.31 32.93 -21.70
C ALA A 670 1.13 32.01 -22.08
N ASP A 671 1.18 31.36 -23.24
CA ASP A 671 0.06 30.57 -23.78
C ASP A 671 0.14 29.07 -23.42
N TRP A 672 0.79 28.69 -22.32
CA TRP A 672 1.01 27.28 -21.98
C TRP A 672 -0.30 26.48 -21.90
N TYR A 673 -1.37 27.05 -21.36
CA TYR A 673 -2.73 26.48 -21.44
C TYR A 673 -3.67 27.27 -22.37
N GLY A 674 -3.13 28.21 -23.16
CA GLY A 674 -3.88 29.28 -23.83
C GLY A 674 -4.18 30.45 -22.88
N ALA A 675 -4.37 31.66 -23.41
CA ALA A 675 -4.80 32.81 -22.61
C ALA A 675 -6.01 32.44 -21.73
N PRO A 676 -6.06 32.82 -20.45
CA PRO A 676 -7.32 32.79 -19.73
C PRO A 676 -8.28 33.66 -20.52
N ALA A 677 -9.50 33.19 -20.75
CA ALA A 677 -10.52 34.03 -21.34
C ALA A 677 -10.70 35.28 -20.44
N GLU A 678 -10.12 36.40 -20.85
CA GLU A 678 -10.61 37.71 -20.44
C GLU A 678 -12.07 37.77 -20.91
N ASP A 679 -12.97 38.05 -19.97
CA ASP A 679 -14.44 38.07 -20.08
C ASP A 679 -15.16 36.72 -20.23
N ALA A 680 -14.88 35.78 -19.33
CA ALA A 680 -15.97 35.01 -18.73
C ALA A 680 -16.18 35.55 -17.32
N PRO A 681 -17.38 36.08 -16.97
CA PRO A 681 -17.65 36.57 -15.63
C PRO A 681 -17.33 35.44 -14.65
N THR A 682 -16.74 35.80 -13.52
CA THR A 682 -16.70 34.98 -12.32
C THR A 682 -18.12 34.44 -12.11
N ALA A 683 -18.38 33.22 -12.60
CA ALA A 683 -19.61 32.54 -12.32
C ALA A 683 -19.61 32.41 -10.80
N PRO A 684 -20.61 32.99 -10.12
CA PRO A 684 -20.64 32.90 -8.68
C PRO A 684 -20.68 31.41 -8.34
N ALA A 685 -19.97 31.02 -7.28
CA ALA A 685 -20.09 29.70 -6.68
C ALA A 685 -21.56 29.30 -6.40
N GLN A 686 -22.49 30.26 -6.47
CA GLN A 686 -23.94 30.09 -6.38
C GLN A 686 -24.60 29.37 -7.57
N ALA A 687 -24.03 29.35 -8.79
CA ALA A 687 -24.69 28.69 -9.93
C ALA A 687 -24.52 27.15 -9.93
N ALA A 688 -23.42 26.64 -9.34
CA ALA A 688 -23.28 25.20 -9.05
C ALA A 688 -24.17 24.78 -7.87
N GLU A 689 -24.46 25.73 -6.96
CA GLU A 689 -25.47 25.60 -5.92
C GLU A 689 -26.91 25.77 -6.43
N ASP A 690 -27.25 25.74 -7.72
CA ASP A 690 -28.67 25.70 -8.14
C ASP A 690 -29.03 24.41 -8.91
N ARG A 691 -28.04 23.61 -9.32
CA ARG A 691 -28.27 22.34 -10.05
C ARG A 691 -28.19 21.07 -9.22
N ALA A 692 -27.70 21.12 -7.98
CA ALA A 692 -27.46 19.91 -7.17
C ALA A 692 -28.70 18.99 -7.01
N TRP A 693 -29.91 19.56 -6.87
CA TRP A 693 -31.13 18.74 -6.80
C TRP A 693 -31.48 18.11 -8.16
N ALA A 694 -31.27 18.84 -9.26
CA ALA A 694 -31.52 18.33 -10.61
C ALA A 694 -30.53 17.23 -11.01
N ASP A 695 -29.27 17.37 -10.62
CA ASP A 695 -28.22 16.37 -10.86
C ASP A 695 -28.54 15.06 -10.12
N LEU A 696 -29.03 15.14 -8.87
CA LEU A 696 -29.47 13.97 -8.13
C LEU A 696 -30.70 13.29 -8.76
N GLU A 697 -31.65 14.04 -9.31
CA GLU A 697 -32.80 13.48 -10.04
C GLU A 697 -32.36 12.76 -11.32
N GLU A 698 -31.42 13.33 -12.07
CA GLU A 698 -30.88 12.73 -13.29
C GLU A 698 -30.13 11.43 -12.98
N LEU A 699 -29.31 11.43 -11.92
CA LEU A 699 -28.60 10.24 -11.45
C LEU A 699 -29.55 9.16 -10.92
N LEU A 700 -30.71 9.52 -10.35
CA LEU A 700 -31.70 8.55 -9.90
C LEU A 700 -32.36 7.79 -11.07
N GLN A 701 -32.48 8.42 -12.26
CA GLN A 701 -33.06 7.78 -13.44
C GLN A 701 -32.13 6.73 -14.09
N ALA A 702 -30.82 6.91 -13.96
CA ALA A 702 -29.80 5.99 -14.50
C ALA A 702 -28.56 5.94 -13.60
N PRO A 703 -28.66 5.32 -12.41
CA PRO A 703 -27.55 5.31 -11.46
C PRO A 703 -26.42 4.43 -11.98
N GLU A 704 -25.27 5.04 -12.32
CA GLU A 704 -24.02 4.31 -12.60
C GLU A 704 -23.50 3.60 -11.34
N SER A 705 -23.71 4.23 -10.17
CA SER A 705 -23.39 3.67 -8.86
C SER A 705 -24.33 4.18 -7.77
N TRP A 706 -25.01 3.27 -7.08
CA TRP A 706 -25.86 3.61 -5.92
C TRP A 706 -25.06 4.17 -4.72
N VAL A 707 -23.75 3.87 -4.62
CA VAL A 707 -22.88 4.40 -3.55
C VAL A 707 -22.54 5.86 -3.82
N GLU A 708 -22.27 6.20 -5.08
CA GLU A 708 -22.00 7.58 -5.49
C GLU A 708 -23.24 8.46 -5.36
N LEU A 709 -24.41 7.97 -5.79
CA LEU A 709 -25.68 8.67 -5.61
C LEU A 709 -25.96 8.99 -4.12
N ARG A 710 -25.72 8.02 -3.22
CA ARG A 710 -25.83 8.26 -1.77
C ARG A 710 -24.83 9.29 -1.27
N GLY A 711 -23.57 9.18 -1.67
CA GLY A 711 -22.52 10.11 -1.29
C GLY A 711 -22.81 11.55 -1.75
N GLN A 712 -23.32 11.71 -2.97
CA GLN A 712 -23.75 13.00 -3.49
C GLN A 712 -25.02 13.50 -2.77
N ALA A 713 -26.02 12.65 -2.52
CA ALA A 713 -27.22 13.04 -1.79
C ALA A 713 -26.90 13.56 -0.39
N VAL A 714 -26.01 12.88 0.36
CA VAL A 714 -25.56 13.34 1.69
C VAL A 714 -24.79 14.66 1.58
N ARG A 715 -23.87 14.80 0.63
CA ARG A 715 -23.14 16.08 0.42
C ARG A 715 -24.10 17.22 0.11
N THR A 716 -25.09 16.99 -0.75
CA THR A 716 -26.11 17.99 -1.09
C THR A 716 -26.93 18.36 0.15
N LEU A 717 -27.42 17.39 0.92
CA LEU A 717 -28.18 17.65 2.17
C LEU A 717 -27.38 18.43 3.21
N LEU A 718 -26.06 18.17 3.34
CA LEU A 718 -25.17 18.90 4.26
C LEU A 718 -24.85 20.32 3.81
N SER A 719 -24.94 20.59 2.50
CA SER A 719 -24.67 21.92 1.92
C SER A 719 -25.91 22.81 1.79
N ARG A 720 -27.11 22.31 2.13
CA ARG A 720 -28.41 22.95 1.85
C ARG A 720 -29.27 23.17 3.09
N SER A 721 -30.24 24.07 2.97
CA SER A 721 -31.19 24.35 4.06
C SER A 721 -32.26 23.26 4.18
N GLN A 722 -32.60 22.88 5.41
CA GLN A 722 -33.69 21.94 5.72
C GLN A 722 -35.08 22.45 5.33
N GLU A 723 -35.23 23.76 5.12
CA GLU A 723 -36.49 24.38 4.71
C GLU A 723 -36.84 24.14 3.23
N GLU A 724 -35.90 23.63 2.43
CA GLU A 724 -36.13 23.34 1.01
C GLU A 724 -36.99 22.06 0.82
N PRO A 725 -38.07 22.08 -0.01
CA PRO A 725 -38.93 20.91 -0.22
C PRO A 725 -38.18 19.67 -0.73
N GLN A 726 -37.13 19.87 -1.53
CA GLN A 726 -36.28 18.82 -2.07
C GLN A 726 -35.41 18.18 -0.99
N TRP A 727 -35.03 18.93 0.04
CA TRP A 727 -34.25 18.42 1.16
C TRP A 727 -35.00 17.29 1.86
N GLN A 728 -36.28 17.54 2.19
CA GLN A 728 -37.13 16.55 2.84
C GLN A 728 -37.32 15.28 1.98
N ARG A 729 -37.50 15.45 0.67
CA ARG A 729 -37.63 14.34 -0.28
C ARG A 729 -36.38 13.47 -0.29
N TRP A 730 -35.19 14.07 -0.37
CA TRP A 730 -33.93 13.33 -0.43
C TRP A 730 -33.51 12.72 0.91
N ALA A 731 -33.84 13.38 2.03
CA ALA A 731 -33.69 12.79 3.36
C ALA A 731 -34.58 11.54 3.51
N ASN A 732 -35.86 11.62 3.10
CA ASN A 732 -36.76 10.47 3.08
C ASN A 732 -36.25 9.35 2.16
N TRP A 733 -35.72 9.71 0.99
CA TRP A 733 -35.12 8.73 0.07
C TRP A 733 -33.93 7.99 0.69
N LEU A 734 -33.03 8.67 1.40
CA LEU A 734 -31.90 8.02 2.09
C LEU A 734 -32.36 7.06 3.19
N VAL A 735 -33.40 7.44 3.96
CA VAL A 735 -33.99 6.55 4.98
C VAL A 735 -34.60 5.31 4.32
N GLU A 736 -35.36 5.48 3.23
CA GLU A 736 -35.94 4.36 2.49
C GLU A 736 -34.88 3.45 1.86
N ASP A 737 -33.82 4.02 1.30
CA ASP A 737 -32.71 3.26 0.73
C ASP A 737 -31.97 2.46 1.81
N ALA A 738 -31.65 3.07 2.96
CA ALA A 738 -31.08 2.39 4.11
C ALA A 738 -31.99 1.24 4.59
N TRP A 739 -33.30 1.47 4.65
CA TRP A 739 -34.30 0.46 5.02
C TRP A 739 -34.30 -0.74 4.07
N ARG A 740 -34.32 -0.49 2.74
CA ARG A 740 -34.29 -1.56 1.71
C ARG A 740 -32.98 -2.34 1.69
N ARG A 741 -31.87 -1.74 2.15
CA ARG A 741 -30.57 -2.40 2.28
C ARG A 741 -30.40 -3.17 3.59
N HIS A 742 -31.41 -3.20 4.45
CA HIS A 742 -31.35 -3.76 5.81
C HIS A 742 -30.32 -3.04 6.72
N ALA A 743 -30.03 -1.76 6.44
CA ALA A 743 -29.19 -0.90 7.27
C ALA A 743 -30.09 -0.10 8.25
N PHE A 744 -30.68 -0.80 9.21
CA PHE A 744 -31.65 -0.24 10.16
C PHE A 744 -31.02 0.76 11.14
N VAL A 745 -29.74 0.61 11.49
CA VAL A 745 -29.01 1.61 12.30
C VAL A 745 -28.85 2.91 11.51
N GLU A 746 -28.48 2.82 10.23
CA GLU A 746 -28.38 3.98 9.33
C GLU A 746 -29.74 4.67 9.18
N ALA A 747 -30.81 3.89 8.94
CA ALA A 747 -32.17 4.42 8.89
C ALA A 747 -32.60 5.08 10.20
N HIS A 748 -32.25 4.51 11.36
CA HIS A 748 -32.54 5.08 12.68
C HIS A 748 -31.81 6.41 12.94
N LEU A 749 -30.56 6.53 12.50
CA LEU A 749 -29.80 7.79 12.63
C LEU A 749 -30.35 8.88 11.70
N LEU A 750 -30.88 8.50 10.54
CA LEU A 750 -31.42 9.43 9.54
C LEU A 750 -32.89 9.78 9.79
N ALA A 751 -33.69 8.90 10.38
CA ALA A 751 -35.13 9.11 10.56
C ALA A 751 -35.50 10.39 11.35
N PRO A 752 -34.79 10.78 12.44
CA PRO A 752 -35.06 12.04 13.15
C PRO A 752 -34.93 13.28 12.27
N LEU A 753 -34.07 13.23 11.25
CA LEU A 753 -33.86 14.32 10.29
C LEU A 753 -35.08 14.55 9.40
N THR A 754 -35.98 13.56 9.28
CA THR A 754 -37.15 13.65 8.41
C THR A 754 -38.38 14.29 9.07
N ALA A 755 -38.27 14.67 10.35
CA ALA A 755 -39.39 15.14 11.17
C ALA A 755 -40.61 14.19 11.15
N GLY A 756 -40.40 12.90 10.87
CA GLY A 756 -41.46 11.88 10.79
C GLY A 756 -42.37 11.99 9.57
N THR A 757 -41.98 12.72 8.52
CA THR A 757 -42.80 12.89 7.30
C THR A 757 -42.60 11.80 6.26
N GLY A 758 -41.59 10.94 6.43
CA GLY A 758 -41.31 9.79 5.57
C GLY A 758 -42.11 8.53 5.92
N PRO A 759 -42.04 7.48 5.09
CA PRO A 759 -42.76 6.22 5.33
C PRO A 759 -42.16 5.37 6.45
N VAL A 760 -40.92 5.66 6.88
CA VAL A 760 -40.27 5.04 8.03
C VAL A 760 -40.20 6.08 9.15
N SER A 761 -40.98 5.90 10.21
CA SER A 761 -40.96 6.79 11.37
C SER A 761 -39.71 6.53 12.25
N PRO A 762 -39.31 7.50 13.10
CA PRO A 762 -38.26 7.29 14.10
C PRO A 762 -38.54 6.07 14.98
N GLU A 763 -39.78 5.87 15.42
CA GLU A 763 -40.19 4.73 16.24
C GLU A 763 -40.05 3.42 15.46
N LEU A 764 -40.54 3.37 14.21
CA LEU A 764 -40.44 2.20 13.34
C LEU A 764 -38.99 1.84 13.04
N SER A 765 -38.13 2.84 12.84
CA SER A 765 -36.70 2.63 12.63
C SER A 765 -36.00 2.08 13.87
N THR A 766 -36.35 2.58 15.05
CA THR A 766 -35.75 2.18 16.33
C THR A 766 -36.06 0.73 16.66
N VAL A 767 -37.32 0.31 16.48
CA VAL A 767 -37.70 -1.08 16.77
C VAL A 767 -37.09 -2.10 15.80
N ALA A 768 -36.60 -1.67 14.64
CA ALA A 768 -35.90 -2.55 13.69
C ALA A 768 -34.39 -2.66 13.96
N VAL A 769 -33.81 -1.75 14.76
CA VAL A 769 -32.38 -1.75 15.12
C VAL A 769 -31.89 -3.11 15.67
N PRO A 770 -32.63 -3.82 16.54
CA PRO A 770 -32.22 -5.14 17.04
C PRO A 770 -31.94 -6.18 15.95
N VAL A 771 -32.46 -6.02 14.73
CA VAL A 771 -32.13 -6.94 13.63
C VAL A 771 -30.68 -6.77 13.15
N GLU A 772 -30.12 -5.58 13.29
CA GLU A 772 -28.75 -5.25 12.91
C GLU A 772 -27.79 -5.19 14.11
N TYR A 773 -28.22 -4.57 15.20
CA TYR A 773 -27.42 -4.27 16.38
C TYR A 773 -28.26 -4.28 17.66
N GLY A 774 -27.73 -4.88 18.73
CA GLY A 774 -28.36 -4.91 20.04
C GLY A 774 -27.39 -5.42 21.11
N PRO A 775 -27.84 -5.62 22.36
CA PRO A 775 -29.19 -5.31 22.83
C PRO A 775 -29.45 -3.80 22.88
N THR A 776 -30.68 -3.41 22.62
CA THR A 776 -31.14 -2.01 22.58
C THR A 776 -31.88 -1.59 23.85
N GLY A 777 -32.36 -2.56 24.64
CA GLY A 777 -32.95 -2.31 25.96
C GLY A 777 -34.14 -1.35 25.92
N ASP A 778 -34.14 -0.36 26.82
CA ASP A 778 -35.23 0.60 26.99
C ASP A 778 -35.59 1.36 25.71
N SER A 779 -34.64 1.59 24.81
CA SER A 779 -34.91 2.28 23.54
C SER A 779 -35.87 1.49 22.65
N LEU A 780 -35.74 0.16 22.61
CA LEU A 780 -36.69 -0.71 21.90
C LEU A 780 -38.05 -0.69 22.59
N TYR A 781 -38.08 -0.74 23.93
CA TYR A 781 -39.32 -0.71 24.70
C TYR A 781 -40.12 0.58 24.47
N TYR A 782 -39.50 1.74 24.64
CA TYR A 782 -40.18 3.02 24.47
C TYR A 782 -40.58 3.29 23.01
N ALA A 783 -39.75 2.89 22.04
CA ALA A 783 -40.10 3.00 20.63
C ALA A 783 -41.30 2.10 20.27
N ALA A 784 -41.35 0.87 20.81
CA ALA A 784 -42.47 -0.03 20.60
C ALA A 784 -43.79 0.52 21.16
N LEU A 785 -43.75 1.17 22.32
CA LEU A 785 -44.91 1.87 22.88
C LEU A 785 -45.36 3.07 22.02
N GLY A 786 -44.43 3.70 21.32
CA GLY A 786 -44.69 4.82 20.40
C GLY A 786 -45.24 4.40 19.05
N LEU A 787 -45.22 3.10 18.70
CA LEU A 787 -45.74 2.62 17.42
C LEU A 787 -47.27 2.82 17.33
N PRO A 788 -47.79 3.32 16.20
CA PRO A 788 -49.22 3.40 15.98
C PRO A 788 -49.86 2.00 15.99
N ALA A 789 -51.17 1.93 16.28
CA ALA A 789 -51.93 0.69 16.36
C ALA A 789 -52.16 -0.02 14.99
N ARG A 790 -51.30 0.21 14.01
CA ARG A 790 -51.33 -0.47 12.70
C ARG A 790 -50.69 -1.85 12.81
N ARG A 791 -51.30 -2.81 12.13
CA ARG A 791 -50.91 -4.23 12.22
C ARG A 791 -49.48 -4.45 11.74
N GLU A 792 -49.12 -3.82 10.63
CA GLU A 792 -47.85 -4.02 9.93
C GLU A 792 -46.67 -3.40 10.68
N GLU A 793 -46.85 -2.22 11.29
CA GLU A 793 -45.82 -1.56 12.10
C GLU A 793 -45.56 -2.33 13.40
N ARG A 794 -46.62 -2.87 14.02
CA ARG A 794 -46.47 -3.78 15.17
C ARG A 794 -45.77 -5.09 14.80
N ALA A 795 -45.98 -5.62 13.59
CA ALA A 795 -45.26 -6.79 13.12
C ALA A 795 -43.74 -6.52 13.00
N VAL A 796 -43.34 -5.31 12.57
CA VAL A 796 -41.94 -4.87 12.58
C VAL A 796 -41.40 -4.80 14.02
N GLY A 797 -42.16 -4.23 14.95
CA GLY A 797 -41.78 -4.18 16.36
C GLY A 797 -41.59 -5.57 16.98
N LEU A 798 -42.45 -6.52 16.63
CA LEU A 798 -42.34 -7.91 17.07
C LEU A 798 -41.15 -8.64 16.42
N ALA A 799 -40.84 -8.38 15.15
CA ALA A 799 -39.62 -8.91 14.52
C ALA A 799 -38.35 -8.37 15.21
N GLY A 800 -38.34 -7.09 15.60
CA GLY A 800 -37.31 -6.48 16.42
C GLY A 800 -37.18 -7.13 17.80
N ALA A 801 -38.30 -7.38 18.48
CA ALA A 801 -38.32 -8.08 19.76
C ALA A 801 -37.76 -9.50 19.67
N ILE A 802 -38.12 -10.26 18.62
CA ILE A 802 -37.55 -11.60 18.38
C ILE A 802 -36.05 -11.50 18.12
N ALA A 803 -35.59 -10.50 17.38
CA ALA A 803 -34.17 -10.27 17.14
C ALA A 803 -33.41 -9.91 18.43
N GLU A 804 -33.98 -9.05 19.28
CA GLU A 804 -33.44 -8.71 20.60
C GLU A 804 -33.23 -9.96 21.47
N LEU A 805 -34.22 -10.86 21.49
CA LEU A 805 -34.17 -12.12 22.23
C LEU A 805 -33.14 -13.10 21.63
N LEU A 806 -33.23 -13.38 20.33
CA LEU A 806 -32.48 -14.45 19.69
C LEU A 806 -31.04 -14.06 19.35
N LEU A 807 -30.78 -12.83 18.89
CA LEU A 807 -29.45 -12.40 18.46
C LEU A 807 -28.62 -11.84 19.62
N TRP A 808 -29.26 -11.22 20.61
CA TRP A 808 -28.57 -10.44 21.64
C TRP A 808 -28.88 -10.88 23.07
N GLY A 809 -29.95 -11.64 23.30
CA GLY A 809 -30.37 -12.05 24.65
C GLY A 809 -30.83 -10.87 25.50
N GLY A 810 -31.36 -9.81 24.88
CA GLY A 810 -31.85 -8.63 25.59
C GLY A 810 -33.23 -8.88 26.22
N PRO A 811 -33.42 -8.62 27.53
CA PRO A 811 -34.69 -8.90 28.20
C PRO A 811 -35.84 -8.01 27.73
N ALA A 812 -35.54 -6.79 27.26
CA ALA A 812 -36.54 -5.87 26.71
C ALA A 812 -37.32 -6.46 25.53
N GLY A 813 -36.75 -7.43 24.81
CA GLY A 813 -37.48 -8.12 23.74
C GLY A 813 -38.68 -8.91 24.27
N ALA A 814 -38.59 -9.51 25.46
CA ALA A 814 -39.71 -10.25 26.05
C ALA A 814 -40.83 -9.29 26.47
N ASP A 815 -40.47 -8.16 27.09
CA ASP A 815 -41.41 -7.11 27.50
C ASP A 815 -42.14 -6.51 26.29
N VAL A 816 -41.39 -6.20 25.22
CA VAL A 816 -41.99 -5.69 23.96
C VAL A 816 -42.85 -6.74 23.28
N TYR A 817 -42.42 -8.00 23.28
CA TYR A 817 -43.21 -9.09 22.70
C TYR A 817 -44.55 -9.24 23.43
N ALA A 818 -44.53 -9.21 24.77
CA ALA A 818 -45.73 -9.27 25.60
C ALA A 818 -46.65 -8.07 25.36
N GLU A 819 -46.11 -6.86 25.37
CA GLU A 819 -46.86 -5.61 25.20
C GLU A 819 -47.53 -5.51 23.83
N LEU A 820 -46.78 -5.74 22.75
CA LEU A 820 -47.30 -5.67 21.38
C LEU A 820 -48.24 -6.82 21.02
N SER A 821 -48.12 -7.98 21.69
CA SER A 821 -49.00 -9.13 21.48
C SER A 821 -50.29 -9.06 22.31
N ALA A 822 -50.26 -8.51 23.53
CA ALA A 822 -51.41 -8.42 24.43
C ALA A 822 -52.42 -7.34 24.01
N ASN A 823 -51.93 -6.21 23.47
CA ASN A 823 -52.73 -5.03 23.18
C ASN A 823 -53.28 -4.97 21.74
N ALA A 824 -53.38 -6.10 21.04
CA ALA A 824 -53.79 -6.17 19.65
C ALA A 824 -55.21 -6.73 19.47
N THR A 825 -56.10 -5.97 18.82
CA THR A 825 -57.46 -6.39 18.45
C THR A 825 -57.46 -7.44 17.32
N GLU A 826 -56.42 -7.44 16.49
CA GLU A 826 -56.12 -8.45 15.47
C GLU A 826 -54.69 -8.94 15.64
N VAL A 827 -54.42 -10.20 15.32
CA VAL A 827 -53.10 -10.80 15.54
C VAL A 827 -52.05 -10.17 14.61
N PRO A 828 -51.02 -9.48 15.13
CA PRO A 828 -50.11 -8.71 14.29
C PRO A 828 -49.23 -9.61 13.42
N LEU A 829 -48.66 -10.66 14.01
CA LEU A 829 -47.81 -11.62 13.31
C LEU A 829 -48.61 -12.77 12.67
N PRO A 830 -48.18 -13.22 11.48
CA PRO A 830 -48.55 -14.51 10.91
C PRO A 830 -48.28 -15.70 11.86
N ALA A 831 -48.88 -16.85 11.59
CA ALA A 831 -48.96 -17.95 12.56
C ALA A 831 -47.58 -18.52 12.91
N VAL A 832 -46.71 -18.72 11.92
CA VAL A 832 -45.38 -19.31 12.14
C VAL A 832 -44.45 -18.32 12.83
N TRP A 833 -44.57 -17.03 12.51
CA TRP A 833 -43.82 -15.97 13.20
C TRP A 833 -44.20 -15.82 14.67
N ARG A 834 -45.47 -16.03 15.01
CA ARG A 834 -45.93 -16.06 16.41
C ARG A 834 -45.35 -17.26 17.16
N GLU A 835 -45.36 -18.44 16.55
CA GLU A 835 -44.74 -19.62 17.13
C GLU A 835 -43.24 -19.40 17.37
N LEU A 836 -42.54 -18.77 16.41
CA LEU A 836 -41.13 -18.39 16.58
C LEU A 836 -40.93 -17.42 17.74
N GLY A 837 -41.78 -16.42 17.88
CA GLY A 837 -41.72 -15.46 18.98
C GLY A 837 -41.98 -16.08 20.35
N GLU A 838 -42.98 -16.94 20.47
CA GLU A 838 -43.26 -17.70 21.70
C GLU A 838 -42.07 -18.59 22.10
N ARG A 839 -41.43 -19.25 21.13
CA ARG A 839 -40.21 -20.05 21.37
C ARG A 839 -38.99 -19.18 21.72
N ALA A 840 -38.87 -17.99 21.14
CA ALA A 840 -37.81 -17.05 21.46
C ALA A 840 -37.93 -16.54 22.90
N VAL A 841 -39.16 -16.22 23.35
CA VAL A 841 -39.44 -15.84 24.74
C VAL A 841 -39.11 -17.00 25.68
N ALA A 842 -39.63 -18.20 25.43
CA ALA A 842 -39.36 -19.38 26.26
C ALA A 842 -37.86 -19.71 26.34
N TYR A 843 -37.13 -19.60 25.22
CA TYR A 843 -35.68 -19.77 25.20
C TYR A 843 -34.97 -18.72 26.06
N HIS A 844 -35.36 -17.46 25.96
CA HIS A 844 -34.76 -16.39 26.75
C HIS A 844 -35.09 -16.53 28.24
N GLU A 845 -36.32 -16.87 28.62
CA GLU A 845 -36.70 -17.12 30.01
C GLU A 845 -35.90 -18.27 30.63
N ALA A 846 -35.62 -19.31 29.86
CA ALA A 846 -34.87 -20.46 30.35
C ALA A 846 -33.34 -20.21 30.41
N THR A 847 -32.77 -19.44 29.48
CA THR A 847 -31.31 -19.31 29.32
C THR A 847 -30.75 -17.94 29.66
N GLY A 848 -31.55 -16.88 29.55
CA GLY A 848 -31.13 -15.48 29.67
C GLY A 848 -30.07 -15.04 28.65
N ARG A 849 -29.87 -15.80 27.57
CA ARG A 849 -28.75 -15.63 26.64
C ARG A 849 -29.22 -15.52 25.19
N ALA A 850 -28.37 -14.98 24.33
CA ALA A 850 -28.55 -15.04 22.87
C ALA A 850 -28.38 -16.48 22.35
N LEU A 851 -28.87 -16.76 21.14
CA LEU A 851 -28.52 -17.99 20.43
C LEU A 851 -27.01 -17.97 20.11
N PRO A 852 -26.27 -19.05 20.39
CA PRO A 852 -24.85 -19.15 20.06
C PRO A 852 -24.64 -19.41 18.56
N LEU A 853 -25.06 -18.48 17.69
CA LEU A 853 -25.11 -18.65 16.24
C LEU A 853 -23.76 -19.05 15.63
N ARG A 854 -22.63 -18.60 16.20
CA ARG A 854 -21.29 -19.00 15.73
C ARG A 854 -20.98 -20.46 16.00
N GLN A 855 -21.35 -20.96 17.19
CA GLN A 855 -21.16 -22.38 17.55
C GLN A 855 -22.07 -23.26 16.70
N LEU A 856 -23.36 -22.90 16.60
CA LEU A 856 -24.33 -23.61 15.77
C LEU A 856 -23.94 -23.60 14.27
N ALA A 857 -23.38 -22.49 13.77
CA ALA A 857 -22.84 -22.43 12.41
C ALA A 857 -21.61 -23.32 12.21
N SER A 858 -20.72 -23.39 13.20
CA SER A 858 -19.55 -24.28 13.14
C SER A 858 -19.93 -25.75 13.20
N GLU A 859 -20.95 -26.10 13.98
CA GLU A 859 -21.51 -27.46 14.04
C GLU A 859 -22.19 -27.86 12.73
N ALA A 860 -22.96 -26.95 12.12
CA ALA A 860 -23.57 -27.16 10.81
C ALA A 860 -22.51 -27.37 9.72
N GLU A 861 -21.44 -26.55 9.72
CA GLU A 861 -20.34 -26.67 8.77
C GLU A 861 -19.55 -27.98 8.96
N ARG A 862 -19.33 -28.41 10.21
CA ARG A 862 -18.70 -29.70 10.51
C ARG A 862 -19.53 -30.87 9.97
N THR A 863 -20.84 -30.85 10.20
CA THR A 863 -21.78 -31.88 9.70
C THR A 863 -21.74 -31.94 8.16
N ARG A 864 -21.79 -30.78 7.50
CA ARG A 864 -21.70 -30.69 6.03
C ARG A 864 -20.37 -31.24 5.49
N ARG A 865 -19.25 -30.93 6.13
CA ARG A 865 -17.93 -31.47 5.75
C ARG A 865 -17.86 -32.98 5.93
N ALA A 866 -18.44 -33.50 7.02
CA ALA A 866 -18.53 -34.94 7.24
C ALA A 866 -19.35 -35.64 6.14
N GLU A 867 -20.44 -35.04 5.67
CA GLU A 867 -21.22 -35.53 4.53
C GLU A 867 -20.43 -35.47 3.21
N GLN A 868 -19.69 -34.38 2.96
CA GLN A 868 -18.84 -34.24 1.78
C GLN A 868 -17.75 -35.32 1.73
N VAL A 869 -17.09 -35.58 2.87
CA VAL A 869 -16.14 -36.68 3.02
C VAL A 869 -16.82 -38.01 2.72
N ALA A 870 -17.99 -38.27 3.31
CA ALA A 870 -18.71 -39.53 3.10
C ALA A 870 -19.06 -39.76 1.62
N GLN A 871 -19.51 -38.70 0.93
CA GLN A 871 -19.83 -38.75 -0.49
C GLN A 871 -18.58 -38.96 -1.36
N ALA A 872 -17.49 -38.23 -1.09
CA ALA A 872 -16.23 -38.37 -1.83
C ALA A 872 -15.65 -39.79 -1.69
N ARG A 873 -15.75 -40.37 -0.50
CA ARG A 873 -15.34 -41.76 -0.24
C ARG A 873 -16.20 -42.77 -1.00
N HIS A 874 -17.51 -42.57 -1.04
CA HIS A 874 -18.42 -43.43 -1.80
C HIS A 874 -18.06 -43.43 -3.29
N VAL A 875 -17.82 -42.24 -3.88
CA VAL A 875 -17.40 -42.10 -5.28
C VAL A 875 -16.03 -42.75 -5.52
N LEU A 876 -15.07 -42.57 -4.60
CA LEU A 876 -13.74 -43.17 -4.70
C LEU A 876 -13.82 -44.71 -4.69
N ALA A 877 -14.59 -45.29 -3.76
CA ALA A 877 -14.78 -46.74 -3.67
C ALA A 877 -15.41 -47.32 -4.96
N GLN A 878 -16.41 -46.62 -5.53
CA GLN A 878 -17.01 -47.02 -6.79
C GLN A 878 -16.01 -46.98 -7.95
N ARG A 879 -15.21 -45.90 -8.06
CA ARG A 879 -14.22 -45.76 -9.13
C ARG A 879 -13.15 -46.85 -9.12
N VAL A 880 -12.71 -47.28 -7.93
CA VAL A 880 -11.74 -48.37 -7.80
C VAL A 880 -12.35 -49.71 -8.23
N GLU A 881 -13.61 -49.98 -7.86
CA GLU A 881 -14.30 -51.20 -8.33
C GLU A 881 -14.55 -51.19 -9.83
N ASP A 882 -14.95 -50.05 -10.41
CA ASP A 882 -15.10 -49.88 -11.87
C ASP A 882 -13.78 -50.01 -12.63
N PHE A 883 -12.64 -49.81 -11.95
CA PHE A 883 -11.31 -49.95 -12.53
C PHE A 883 -10.80 -51.39 -12.53
N ARG A 884 -11.32 -52.26 -11.64
CA ARG A 884 -10.91 -53.66 -11.53
C ARG A 884 -11.04 -54.48 -12.83
N PRO A 885 -12.05 -54.29 -13.70
CA PRO A 885 -12.13 -54.97 -15.00
C PRO A 885 -11.09 -54.51 -16.03
N ALA A 886 -10.40 -53.38 -15.80
CA ALA A 886 -9.43 -52.82 -16.73
C ALA A 886 -8.20 -53.72 -16.97
N ARG A 887 -8.03 -54.77 -16.16
CA ARG A 887 -7.10 -55.88 -16.42
C ARG A 887 -7.19 -56.41 -17.85
N GLN A 888 -8.40 -56.47 -18.41
CA GLN A 888 -8.67 -57.01 -19.75
C GLN A 888 -8.16 -56.10 -20.88
N THR A 889 -7.75 -54.86 -20.57
CA THR A 889 -7.21 -53.90 -21.55
C THR A 889 -5.80 -54.28 -22.04
N PHE A 890 -5.08 -55.10 -21.29
CA PHE A 890 -3.75 -55.57 -21.67
C PHE A 890 -3.80 -56.85 -22.50
N ALA A 891 -2.96 -56.92 -23.54
CA ALA A 891 -2.75 -58.11 -24.37
C ALA A 891 -1.33 -58.70 -24.21
N PHE A 892 -0.58 -58.24 -23.22
CA PHE A 892 0.83 -58.62 -22.98
C PHE A 892 1.12 -58.80 -21.48
N ARG A 893 2.14 -59.60 -21.16
CA ARG A 893 2.44 -60.03 -19.78
C ARG A 893 2.76 -58.89 -18.81
N GLY A 894 3.54 -57.89 -19.25
CA GLY A 894 3.90 -56.75 -18.40
C GLY A 894 2.69 -55.92 -17.93
N GLY A 895 1.65 -55.80 -18.76
CA GLY A 895 0.43 -55.10 -18.39
C GLY A 895 -0.45 -55.88 -17.41
N TYR A 896 -0.55 -57.21 -17.57
CA TYR A 896 -1.20 -58.05 -16.57
C TYR A 896 -0.49 -57.99 -15.22
N TYR A 897 0.84 -58.07 -15.22
CA TYR A 897 1.65 -57.96 -14.01
C TYR A 897 1.42 -56.61 -13.30
N LEU A 898 1.48 -55.50 -14.04
CA LEU A 898 1.20 -54.16 -13.51
C LEU A 898 -0.17 -54.08 -12.82
N HIS A 899 -1.24 -54.54 -13.49
CA HIS A 899 -2.58 -54.49 -12.92
C HIS A 899 -2.73 -55.40 -11.71
N ASP A 900 -2.14 -56.60 -11.75
CA ASP A 900 -2.18 -57.56 -10.65
C ASP A 900 -1.41 -57.02 -9.41
N GLN A 901 -0.32 -56.27 -9.61
CA GLN A 901 0.41 -55.60 -8.52
C GLN A 901 -0.36 -54.41 -7.93
N LEU A 902 -1.04 -53.61 -8.76
CA LEU A 902 -1.87 -52.51 -8.25
C LEU A 902 -3.00 -53.00 -7.33
N PHE A 903 -3.53 -54.20 -7.56
CA PHE A 903 -4.57 -54.85 -6.78
C PHE A 903 -4.07 -55.99 -5.88
N ALA A 904 -2.75 -56.11 -5.67
CA ALA A 904 -2.19 -57.05 -4.71
C ALA A 904 -2.62 -56.70 -3.27
N ALA A 905 -2.35 -57.59 -2.31
CA ALA A 905 -2.76 -57.41 -0.91
C ALA A 905 -2.23 -56.10 -0.30
N ASP A 906 -1.04 -55.68 -0.72
CA ASP A 906 -0.35 -54.44 -0.35
C ASP A 906 -0.33 -53.40 -1.48
N GLY A 907 -1.02 -53.66 -2.58
CA GLY A 907 -1.08 -52.81 -3.77
C GLY A 907 -1.84 -51.50 -3.54
N LEU A 908 -1.49 -50.47 -4.32
CA LEU A 908 -2.02 -49.11 -4.17
C LEU A 908 -3.55 -49.04 -4.25
N MET A 909 -4.18 -49.74 -5.20
CA MET A 909 -5.63 -49.71 -5.38
C MET A 909 -6.35 -50.44 -4.25
N THR A 910 -5.74 -51.49 -3.68
CA THR A 910 -6.27 -52.19 -2.50
C THR A 910 -6.24 -51.31 -1.26
N ARG A 911 -5.17 -50.52 -1.05
CA ARG A 911 -5.07 -49.55 0.06
C ARG A 911 -6.10 -48.43 -0.07
N ILE A 912 -6.25 -47.87 -1.27
CA ILE A 912 -7.28 -46.86 -1.56
C ILE A 912 -8.68 -47.43 -1.28
N GLN A 913 -8.95 -48.67 -1.72
CA GLN A 913 -10.25 -49.32 -1.49
C GLN A 913 -10.53 -49.58 -0.02
N ALA A 914 -9.54 -49.99 0.76
CA ALA A 914 -9.70 -50.25 2.20
C ALA A 914 -10.12 -49.00 2.96
N VAL A 915 -9.52 -47.85 2.65
CA VAL A 915 -9.86 -46.56 3.28
C VAL A 915 -11.21 -46.02 2.76
N ALA A 916 -11.47 -46.14 1.47
CA ALA A 916 -12.73 -45.70 0.87
C ALA A 916 -13.94 -46.52 1.38
N GLY A 917 -13.76 -47.83 1.59
CA GLY A 917 -14.83 -48.77 1.99
C GLY A 917 -15.04 -48.96 3.49
N ALA A 918 -14.20 -48.38 4.36
CA ALA A 918 -14.33 -48.55 5.81
C ALA A 918 -15.65 -47.93 6.36
N PRO A 919 -16.39 -48.60 7.26
CA PRO A 919 -17.58 -48.02 7.88
C PRO A 919 -17.23 -46.89 8.86
N GLY A 920 -17.95 -45.76 8.79
CA GLY A 920 -17.69 -44.56 9.60
C GLY A 920 -16.51 -43.73 9.10
N PRO A 921 -16.18 -42.57 9.70
CA PRO A 921 -15.21 -41.58 9.19
C PRO A 921 -13.74 -42.08 9.12
N GLY A 922 -13.46 -43.35 9.44
CA GLY A 922 -12.11 -43.89 9.56
C GLY A 922 -11.34 -43.28 10.73
N THR A 923 -10.15 -43.82 11.02
CA THR A 923 -9.20 -43.18 11.94
C THR A 923 -8.34 -42.19 11.16
N ALA A 924 -8.00 -41.04 11.75
CA ALA A 924 -7.10 -40.06 11.12
C ALA A 924 -5.78 -40.72 10.68
N ASP A 925 -5.30 -41.70 11.46
CA ASP A 925 -4.11 -42.49 11.17
C ASP A 925 -4.21 -43.25 9.84
N ALA A 926 -5.38 -43.80 9.49
CA ALA A 926 -5.56 -44.54 8.23
C ALA A 926 -5.48 -43.63 7.00
N TYR A 927 -5.88 -42.36 7.11
CA TYR A 927 -5.76 -41.38 6.03
C TYR A 927 -4.35 -40.82 5.93
N ALA A 928 -3.64 -40.64 7.05
CA ALA A 928 -2.24 -40.26 7.06
C ALA A 928 -1.36 -41.37 6.43
N GLU A 929 -1.62 -42.63 6.77
CA GLU A 929 -0.97 -43.78 6.14
C GLU A 929 -1.24 -43.84 4.64
N LEU A 930 -2.50 -43.64 4.20
CA LEU A 930 -2.83 -43.56 2.78
C LEU A 930 -2.10 -42.41 2.10
N GLY A 931 -2.11 -41.21 2.67
CA GLY A 931 -1.42 -40.03 2.15
C GLY A 931 0.07 -40.28 1.92
N SER A 932 0.73 -40.98 2.85
CA SER A 932 2.15 -41.36 2.73
C SER A 932 2.42 -42.42 1.65
N ALA A 933 1.43 -43.24 1.30
CA ALA A 933 1.54 -44.31 0.31
C ALA A 933 1.19 -43.87 -1.12
N LEU A 934 0.56 -42.70 -1.30
CA LEU A 934 0.24 -42.16 -2.62
C LEU A 934 1.52 -41.63 -3.30
N PRO A 935 1.72 -41.85 -4.61
CA PRO A 935 2.91 -41.37 -5.32
C PRO A 935 3.12 -39.85 -5.19
N PRO A 936 4.36 -39.37 -4.95
CA PRO A 936 4.63 -37.94 -4.83
C PRO A 936 4.76 -37.30 -6.23
N GLY A 937 3.67 -36.71 -6.73
CA GLY A 937 3.68 -35.93 -7.98
C GLY A 937 2.45 -36.14 -8.86
N PRO A 938 2.22 -35.26 -9.86
CA PRO A 938 1.08 -35.34 -10.76
C PRO A 938 1.19 -36.46 -11.80
N ASP A 939 2.40 -37.01 -12.01
CA ASP A 939 2.65 -38.01 -13.04
C ASP A 939 2.66 -39.43 -12.45
N ILE A 940 1.55 -40.15 -12.66
CA ILE A 940 1.42 -41.55 -12.22
C ILE A 940 2.26 -42.51 -13.08
N LEU A 941 2.69 -42.11 -14.28
CA LEU A 941 3.39 -42.99 -15.21
C LEU A 941 4.70 -43.50 -14.63
N LEU A 942 5.44 -42.64 -13.91
CA LEU A 942 6.70 -43.02 -13.26
C LEU A 942 6.50 -44.16 -12.25
N TYR A 943 5.42 -44.10 -11.47
CA TYR A 943 5.07 -45.14 -10.50
C TYR A 943 4.64 -46.45 -11.20
N LEU A 944 3.88 -46.36 -12.30
CA LEU A 944 3.48 -47.53 -13.07
C LEU A 944 4.68 -48.20 -13.76
N ASP A 945 5.63 -47.40 -14.27
CA ASP A 945 6.85 -47.89 -14.90
C ASP A 945 7.79 -48.57 -13.89
N GLU A 946 7.86 -48.05 -12.65
CA GLU A 946 8.61 -48.66 -11.54
C GLU A 946 8.09 -50.08 -11.22
N ILE A 947 6.77 -50.25 -11.12
CA ILE A 947 6.16 -51.57 -10.91
C ILE A 947 6.54 -52.55 -12.04
N VAL A 948 6.52 -52.10 -13.30
CA VAL A 948 6.87 -52.96 -14.45
C VAL A 948 8.35 -53.32 -14.43
N ALA A 949 9.22 -52.37 -14.07
CA ALA A 949 10.66 -52.56 -13.96
C ALA A 949 11.01 -53.59 -12.88
N ASP A 950 10.36 -53.53 -11.71
CA ASP A 950 10.55 -54.49 -10.61
C ASP A 950 10.17 -55.93 -11.03
N GLY A 951 9.16 -56.07 -11.87
CA GLY A 951 8.77 -57.34 -12.49
C GLY A 951 9.74 -57.87 -13.56
N HIS A 952 10.83 -57.16 -13.83
CA HIS A 952 11.79 -57.45 -14.91
C HIS A 952 11.11 -57.58 -16.29
N HIS A 953 10.04 -56.81 -16.51
CA HIS A 953 9.32 -56.75 -17.78
C HIS A 953 9.85 -55.59 -18.66
N PRO A 954 9.75 -55.69 -19.99
CA PRO A 954 10.11 -54.57 -20.87
C PRO A 954 9.26 -53.33 -20.55
N ALA A 955 9.89 -52.16 -20.57
CA ALA A 955 9.23 -50.87 -20.34
C ALA A 955 8.00 -50.71 -21.25
N ILE A 956 6.89 -50.25 -20.68
CA ILE A 956 5.66 -50.03 -21.44
C ILE A 956 5.83 -48.78 -22.30
N GLN A 957 5.61 -48.92 -23.60
CA GLN A 957 5.52 -47.75 -24.47
C GLN A 957 4.12 -47.16 -24.37
N TRP A 958 4.00 -46.06 -23.61
CA TRP A 958 2.77 -45.29 -23.43
C TRP A 958 2.39 -44.45 -24.67
N THR A 959 2.48 -45.02 -25.86
CA THR A 959 2.13 -44.36 -27.13
C THR A 959 0.74 -44.76 -27.64
N ASN A 960 0.17 -45.85 -27.10
CA ASN A 960 -1.16 -46.32 -27.45
C ASN A 960 -2.24 -45.58 -26.64
N TYR A 961 -3.24 -45.02 -27.33
CA TYR A 961 -4.38 -44.33 -26.74
C TYR A 961 -5.08 -45.11 -25.62
N ASN A 962 -5.22 -46.44 -25.75
CA ASN A 962 -5.86 -47.26 -24.72
C ASN A 962 -5.00 -47.43 -23.46
N LEU A 963 -3.67 -47.42 -23.59
CA LEU A 963 -2.74 -47.48 -22.46
C LEU A 963 -2.64 -46.12 -21.75
N MET A 964 -2.66 -45.02 -22.51
CA MET A 964 -2.72 -43.68 -21.93
C MET A 964 -4.02 -43.48 -21.14
N ARG A 965 -5.17 -43.89 -21.70
CA ARG A 965 -6.46 -43.84 -21.01
C ARG A 965 -6.48 -44.72 -19.74
N TYR A 966 -5.74 -45.82 -19.72
CA TYR A 966 -5.58 -46.64 -18.51
C TYR A 966 -4.80 -45.88 -17.42
N ALA A 967 -3.66 -45.27 -17.80
CA ALA A 967 -2.86 -44.46 -16.89
C ALA A 967 -3.64 -43.24 -16.36
N ASP A 968 -4.36 -42.52 -17.22
CA ASP A 968 -5.21 -41.39 -16.84
C ASP A 968 -6.30 -41.81 -15.84
N ARG A 969 -6.91 -43.00 -16.04
CA ARG A 969 -7.91 -43.53 -15.11
C ARG A 969 -7.30 -43.88 -13.74
N ALA A 970 -6.11 -44.49 -13.72
CA ALA A 970 -5.39 -44.76 -12.49
C ALA A 970 -4.97 -43.45 -11.79
N GLY A 971 -4.50 -42.46 -12.55
CA GLY A 971 -4.15 -41.12 -12.08
C GLY A 971 -5.34 -40.41 -11.44
N GLY A 972 -6.49 -40.41 -12.10
CA GLY A 972 -7.71 -39.82 -11.57
C GLY A 972 -8.25 -40.50 -10.31
N ILE A 973 -7.95 -41.79 -10.09
CA ILE A 973 -8.27 -42.48 -8.82
C ILE A 973 -7.32 -42.01 -7.71
N VAL A 974 -6.03 -41.87 -8.01
CA VAL A 974 -5.03 -41.35 -7.06
C VAL A 974 -5.32 -39.90 -6.69
N ASP A 975 -5.72 -39.05 -7.64
CA ASP A 975 -6.09 -37.66 -7.37
C ASP A 975 -7.35 -37.56 -6.49
N ASN A 976 -8.37 -38.36 -6.77
CA ASN A 976 -9.54 -38.46 -5.91
C ASN A 976 -9.18 -38.96 -4.49
N ALA A 977 -8.21 -39.86 -4.36
CA ALA A 977 -7.72 -40.31 -3.06
C ALA A 977 -7.02 -39.19 -2.30
N ARG A 978 -6.24 -38.33 -2.98
CA ARG A 978 -5.63 -37.12 -2.38
C ARG A 978 -6.69 -36.13 -1.91
N GLU A 979 -7.73 -35.92 -2.71
CA GLU A 979 -8.86 -35.04 -2.34
C GLU A 979 -9.55 -35.53 -1.07
N VAL A 980 -9.81 -36.84 -0.96
CA VAL A 980 -10.41 -37.44 0.25
C VAL A 980 -9.49 -37.28 1.47
N VAL A 981 -8.18 -37.46 1.33
CA VAL A 981 -7.20 -37.25 2.42
C VAL A 981 -7.21 -35.79 2.87
N ALA A 982 -7.19 -34.84 1.94
CA ALA A 982 -7.23 -33.40 2.26
C ALA A 982 -8.53 -32.99 2.98
N LEU A 983 -9.69 -33.43 2.50
CA LEU A 983 -10.98 -33.17 3.14
C LEU A 983 -11.05 -33.73 4.57
N MET A 984 -10.38 -34.86 4.82
CA MET A 984 -10.30 -35.45 6.17
C MET A 984 -9.38 -34.67 7.11
N GLU A 985 -8.24 -34.16 6.63
CA GLU A 985 -7.39 -33.26 7.40
C GLU A 985 -8.12 -31.97 7.79
N GLU A 986 -8.89 -31.40 6.85
CA GLU A 986 -9.73 -30.22 7.10
C GLU A 986 -10.84 -30.49 8.13
N LEU A 987 -11.47 -31.67 8.09
CA LEU A 987 -12.46 -32.07 9.09
C LEU A 987 -11.82 -32.25 10.48
N ALA A 988 -10.61 -32.84 10.55
CA ALA A 988 -9.87 -33.07 11.78
C ALA A 988 -9.38 -31.77 12.45
N THR A 989 -9.06 -30.74 11.67
CA THR A 989 -8.63 -29.43 12.19
C THR A 989 -9.80 -28.55 12.66
N THR A 990 -11.05 -28.94 12.40
CA THR A 990 -12.23 -28.19 12.86
C THR A 990 -12.46 -28.48 14.35
N PRO A 991 -12.37 -27.48 15.26
CA PRO A 991 -12.48 -27.70 16.71
C PRO A 991 -13.87 -28.25 17.08
N ASP A 992 -13.89 -29.31 17.90
CA ASP A 992 -15.12 -29.93 18.39
C ASP A 992 -15.70 -29.08 19.53
N SER A 993 -16.77 -28.34 19.25
CA SER A 993 -17.43 -27.47 20.22
C SER A 993 -18.56 -28.15 21.00
N SER A 994 -18.63 -29.49 20.97
CA SER A 994 -19.71 -30.29 21.58
C SER A 994 -19.79 -30.24 23.12
N ALA A 995 -19.08 -29.32 23.77
CA ALA A 995 -19.21 -29.08 25.21
C ALA A 995 -20.36 -28.09 25.47
N ASP A 996 -21.45 -28.62 26.05
CA ASP A 996 -22.55 -27.90 26.73
C ASP A 996 -23.61 -27.20 25.85
N THR A 997 -24.23 -27.95 24.94
CA THR A 997 -25.46 -27.52 24.27
C THR A 997 -26.69 -27.87 25.12
N ASP A 998 -27.14 -26.92 25.96
CA ASP A 998 -28.42 -26.96 26.70
C ASP A 998 -29.61 -27.25 25.76
N GLY A 999 -30.42 -28.29 26.01
CA GLY A 999 -31.48 -28.75 25.09
C GLY A 999 -32.53 -27.73 24.60
N HIS A 1000 -32.53 -26.50 25.13
CA HIS A 1000 -33.45 -25.42 24.76
C HIS A 1000 -33.15 -24.74 23.41
N HIS A 1001 -31.89 -24.66 22.94
CA HIS A 1001 -31.62 -24.11 21.59
C HIS A 1001 -32.05 -25.06 20.46
N HIS A 1002 -32.16 -26.37 20.74
CA HIS A 1002 -32.61 -27.38 19.76
C HIS A 1002 -34.04 -27.12 19.29
N GLU A 1003 -34.93 -26.68 20.17
CA GLU A 1003 -36.32 -26.43 19.82
C GLU A 1003 -36.49 -25.25 18.86
N VAL A 1004 -35.82 -24.13 19.15
CA VAL A 1004 -35.83 -22.94 18.28
C VAL A 1004 -35.18 -23.25 16.94
N THR A 1005 -34.03 -23.94 16.95
CA THR A 1005 -33.31 -24.34 15.73
C THR A 1005 -34.16 -25.29 14.86
N ARG A 1006 -34.84 -26.25 15.48
CA ARG A 1006 -35.73 -27.19 14.78
C ARG A 1006 -36.90 -26.48 14.10
N LEU A 1007 -37.56 -25.56 14.80
CA LEU A 1007 -38.68 -24.78 14.23
C LEU A 1007 -38.23 -23.96 13.02
N ILE A 1008 -37.12 -23.22 13.15
CA ILE A 1008 -36.57 -22.39 12.07
C ILE A 1008 -36.27 -23.25 10.83
N ARG A 1009 -35.73 -24.45 11.03
CA ARG A 1009 -35.41 -25.39 9.95
C ARG A 1009 -36.66 -25.97 9.29
N GLU A 1010 -37.60 -26.52 10.06
CA GLU A 1010 -38.79 -27.19 9.55
C GLU A 1010 -39.76 -26.21 8.84
N ARG A 1011 -39.75 -24.93 9.24
CA ARG A 1011 -40.70 -23.92 8.75
C ARG A 1011 -40.03 -22.79 7.97
N TRP A 1012 -38.79 -22.97 7.49
CA TRP A 1012 -38.00 -21.91 6.85
C TRP A 1012 -38.73 -21.23 5.68
N ASP A 1013 -39.24 -22.02 4.74
CA ASP A 1013 -39.93 -21.51 3.55
C ASP A 1013 -41.30 -20.88 3.88
N GLU A 1014 -41.91 -21.27 5.00
CA GLU A 1014 -43.13 -20.64 5.50
C GLU A 1014 -42.84 -19.31 6.20
N LEU A 1015 -41.78 -19.23 7.01
CA LEU A 1015 -41.33 -17.98 7.63
C LEU A 1015 -41.01 -16.91 6.58
N PHE A 1016 -40.34 -17.30 5.48
CA PHE A 1016 -40.01 -16.37 4.39
C PHE A 1016 -41.27 -15.88 3.66
N ARG A 1017 -42.17 -16.79 3.30
CA ARG A 1017 -43.46 -16.45 2.64
C ARG A 1017 -44.36 -15.59 3.51
N GLU A 1018 -44.48 -15.89 4.80
CA GLU A 1018 -45.28 -15.12 5.74
C GLU A 1018 -44.68 -13.71 5.98
N ALA A 1019 -43.34 -13.57 5.97
CA ALA A 1019 -42.68 -12.27 6.06
C ALA A 1019 -42.94 -11.41 4.83
N GLU A 1020 -42.84 -11.98 3.61
CA GLU A 1020 -43.15 -11.27 2.36
C GLU A 1020 -44.59 -10.75 2.30
N ALA A 1021 -45.54 -11.46 2.93
CA ALA A 1021 -46.94 -11.07 2.99
C ALA A 1021 -47.22 -9.79 3.81
N LEU A 1022 -46.26 -9.31 4.62
CA LEU A 1022 -46.36 -8.06 5.38
C LEU A 1022 -46.21 -6.79 4.50
N GLY A 1023 -45.87 -6.97 3.21
CA GLY A 1023 -45.68 -5.90 2.25
C GLY A 1023 -44.24 -5.37 2.19
N PRO A 1024 -43.90 -4.63 1.14
CA PRO A 1024 -42.51 -4.38 0.73
C PRO A 1024 -41.68 -3.59 1.76
N LEU A 1025 -42.31 -2.74 2.57
CA LEU A 1025 -41.63 -1.98 3.63
C LEU A 1025 -41.54 -2.78 4.93
N HIS A 1026 -42.66 -3.31 5.43
CA HIS A 1026 -42.72 -3.98 6.73
C HIS A 1026 -42.12 -5.39 6.73
N ALA A 1027 -41.94 -6.02 5.57
CA ALA A 1027 -41.26 -7.30 5.44
C ALA A 1027 -39.75 -7.21 5.71
N GLN A 1028 -39.11 -6.05 5.49
CA GLN A 1028 -37.63 -5.94 5.48
C GLN A 1028 -36.98 -6.38 6.81
N PRO A 1029 -37.46 -5.98 8.01
CA PRO A 1029 -36.86 -6.42 9.27
C PRO A 1029 -37.00 -7.93 9.50
N ALA A 1030 -38.15 -8.52 9.14
CA ALA A 1030 -38.38 -9.95 9.23
C ALA A 1030 -37.47 -10.76 8.28
N LEU A 1031 -37.33 -10.31 7.02
CA LEU A 1031 -36.45 -10.93 6.04
C LEU A 1031 -34.97 -10.81 6.43
N ALA A 1032 -34.56 -9.65 6.95
CA ALA A 1032 -33.22 -9.42 7.44
C ALA A 1032 -32.89 -10.29 8.66
N LEU A 1033 -33.84 -10.49 9.58
CA LEU A 1033 -33.69 -11.42 10.69
C LEU A 1033 -33.51 -12.86 10.20
N LEU A 1034 -34.31 -13.31 9.23
CA LEU A 1034 -34.10 -14.61 8.60
C LEU A 1034 -32.72 -14.71 7.97
N HIS A 1035 -32.24 -13.68 7.27
CA HIS A 1035 -30.86 -13.69 6.74
C HIS A 1035 -29.79 -13.89 7.83
N ARG A 1036 -29.97 -13.32 9.03
CA ARG A 1036 -29.08 -13.54 10.18
C ARG A 1036 -29.19 -14.96 10.75
N LEU A 1037 -30.39 -15.55 10.74
CA LEU A 1037 -30.68 -16.90 11.23
C LEU A 1037 -30.39 -18.00 10.20
N ARG A 1038 -30.01 -17.64 8.97
CA ARG A 1038 -29.70 -18.57 7.86
C ARG A 1038 -28.73 -19.71 8.21
N PRO A 1039 -27.70 -19.53 9.06
CA PRO A 1039 -26.84 -20.64 9.45
C PRO A 1039 -27.61 -21.83 10.06
N LEU A 1040 -28.75 -21.58 10.72
CA LEU A 1040 -29.57 -22.59 11.37
C LEU A 1040 -30.37 -23.44 10.37
N ASN A 1041 -30.73 -22.87 9.21
CA ASN A 1041 -31.40 -23.62 8.15
C ASN A 1041 -30.44 -24.60 7.44
N ARG A 1042 -29.15 -24.23 7.33
CA ARG A 1042 -28.15 -25.04 6.62
C ARG A 1042 -27.63 -26.24 7.43
N ALA A 1043 -28.13 -26.46 8.64
CA ALA A 1043 -27.69 -27.51 9.57
C ALA A 1043 -28.30 -28.91 9.29
N ALA A 1044 -28.17 -29.36 8.03
CA ALA A 1044 -28.49 -30.68 7.47
C ALA A 1044 -29.95 -30.98 7.03
N GLY A 1045 -30.04 -31.51 5.79
CA GLY A 1045 -31.17 -32.21 5.19
C GLY A 1045 -31.43 -31.87 3.71
N VAL A 1046 -30.83 -32.62 2.77
CA VAL A 1046 -31.52 -32.96 1.50
C VAL A 1046 -31.96 -34.41 1.65
N GLU A 1047 -33.24 -34.67 1.41
CA GLU A 1047 -33.84 -36.00 1.31
C GLU A 1047 -33.12 -36.92 0.30
#